data_AF-A0A818ASJ3-F1
#
_entry.id   AF-A0A818ASJ3-F1
#
_cell.length_a   1.000
_cell.length_b   1.000
_cell.length_c   1.000
_cell.angle_alpha   90.00
_cell.angle_beta   90.00
_cell.angle_gamma   90.00
#
_symmetry.space_group_name_H-M   'P 1'
#
loop_
_entity.id
_entity.type
_entity.pdbx_description
1 polymer ?
#
loop_
_entity_poly.entity_id
_entity_poly.type
_entity_poly.pdbx_seq_one_letter_code
_entity_poly.pdbx_strand_id
1 'polypeptide(L)'
;MDSIISDKSNVDSDLYIPPTDSFWEIGKYSRVVKRCDDGNKLTTDLISMIGERAELEKSFSKMLKSWSKKWSEYVAKSSEFGSMTSAWKAIMAEADATAEVHQNVHDDLQNDVIPSVKSWQKGKYVKSMMHVKSTKEFDEEFKRAQKPWAKLYGKVDKYKREYHVATKSLKTAETQENNSKLDSSVPQDQRAKITERVDRCRKEKEAARTKYAEALQDLNRANPKYMDDMNDVFIRCQTFERDRLVKFQEFLANTEKCLDISHRLKAPIVQQFSQTIENCDPDKDLSWWSDTYGATMKMNWPVFEEPTNLDHCHHQPQSQHNYFSYSGDLSLGYDICYRRPLAQIVSQTNAAVLVVDSYATIRRSMRRTAAVVTRIRRDLAKREEYSESHRTLSRRGKGDIERENSVIVTAIRSNNNGPPNFASSSDNRLLNHILINGKIRHTLPYQTDDVIIRRASTVFIEVRNIQSTVVIHFDPLTSRIYIKLHPSFFNQVRGLCGTFNYVTKDDFLTPNNVIETNLVTFANAYLASSCSIPDQQIDTCFNFPANEHSARTECTNLLKHSIFSSCSPLIIDPTFFITSCIRDLCEDQSTIHRDQVKCSAITALAHACALKGIIIDWMSNKTLASTCQIINYGQCGLTSRADYSECVSECQSFCTDIDLVPSSCVNQCLPGCTCGVGQFYDEHSHVCRLQQECSCYESQSEQYIHPSHSFLVQTPIVSNCSCSNGSLQCTSFDHNQCSSTQIYSLNTTFCPRTCTNYLSHYDCGLYGPGCTCPSGKILLDSTSHQQKCISIEECPCQYNRQIYIENETIIQNDHGCQNCTCKKGGLWSCKKFSCTKTCTIFGHSHYQTFDGLYYKFPGLCQYILVKDINNLFRILTQNIQCGINGQVCSKNIIIEYNGVTIDLIRERPILFNDIELSNYQNQPIQFGRIYIYQLGIYTIIKTDDFIVKWDGQTYVDITIQSNTEMSGLCGNNNDNFDDDFKSSNGASQINVFDMAQSWQTSVQCTSEKNQSLNNDPCGDSLAHAQRRIWAQHKCDLIKIKSSIFNNPFEICIEKMETHLIEKYYQACLYDACHADHGGDCESVCTVLSAFAAECQSIIKTPIIKWRTSDRCPMQCDSGKVYMPCGPV
;
A
#
# COMPACT_ATOMS: atom_id res chain seq x y z
N MET A 1 39.91 33.19 30.77
CA MET A 1 40.42 31.91 30.28
C MET A 1 39.32 31.31 29.43
N ASP A 2 39.20 31.83 28.21
CA ASP A 2 40.00 31.33 27.08
C ASP A 2 39.48 29.93 26.75
N SER A 3 39.01 29.57 25.56
CA SER A 3 39.15 30.14 24.23
C SER A 3 38.51 29.05 23.31
N ILE A 4 37.75 29.37 22.25
CA ILE A 4 38.25 29.31 20.85
C ILE A 4 38.56 27.84 20.45
N ILE A 5 38.02 27.18 19.43
CA ILE A 5 37.46 27.53 18.10
C ILE A 5 36.85 26.21 17.56
N SER A 6 35.62 26.15 17.05
CA SER A 6 35.19 26.42 15.66
C SER A 6 35.67 25.42 14.61
N ASP A 7 34.71 24.69 13.99
CA ASP A 7 34.53 24.51 12.54
C ASP A 7 33.12 23.89 12.32
N LYS A 8 32.10 24.57 11.77
CA LYS A 8 31.80 25.05 10.40
C LYS A 8 31.73 23.97 9.30
N SER A 9 30.50 23.60 8.93
CA SER A 9 30.04 23.33 7.54
C SER A 9 28.51 23.17 7.54
N ASN A 10 27.74 24.17 7.13
CA ASN A 10 27.14 24.37 5.79
C ASN A 10 25.97 23.43 5.43
N VAL A 11 24.78 24.04 5.25
CA VAL A 11 23.76 23.76 4.21
C VAL A 11 22.87 22.50 4.47
N ASP A 12 21.55 22.47 4.29
CA ASP A 12 20.72 23.04 3.23
C ASP A 12 19.29 23.42 3.65
N SER A 13 18.77 24.39 2.90
CA SER A 13 17.41 24.93 2.96
C SER A 13 16.69 24.56 1.67
N ASP A 14 15.64 23.74 1.72
CA ASP A 14 14.70 23.64 0.61
C ASP A 14 13.34 23.06 1.04
N LEU A 15 12.28 23.83 0.77
CA LEU A 15 10.95 23.44 0.24
C LEU A 15 9.85 24.45 0.61
N TYR A 16 9.98 25.67 0.09
CA TYR A 16 8.83 26.49 -0.31
C TYR A 16 9.26 27.23 -1.57
N ILE A 17 8.75 26.83 -2.74
CA ILE A 17 9.05 27.51 -4.00
C ILE A 17 8.20 28.78 -4.02
N PRO A 18 8.78 29.99 -3.87
CA PRO A 18 8.02 31.21 -4.07
C PRO A 18 7.50 31.25 -5.51
N PRO A 19 6.31 31.83 -5.76
CA PRO A 19 5.84 32.01 -7.12
C PRO A 19 6.89 32.78 -7.93
N THR A 20 7.16 32.33 -9.16
CA THR A 20 8.13 32.94 -10.08
C THR A 20 7.80 34.39 -10.45
N ASP A 21 6.54 34.78 -10.26
CA ASP A 21 5.99 36.02 -10.77
C ASP A 21 5.86 37.05 -9.63
N SER A 22 6.50 38.20 -9.80
CA SER A 22 6.54 39.27 -8.80
C SER A 22 5.20 40.03 -8.72
N PHE A 23 4.83 40.53 -7.54
CA PHE A 23 3.67 41.43 -7.34
C PHE A 23 3.66 42.61 -8.33
N TRP A 24 4.85 43.10 -8.67
CA TRP A 24 5.11 44.23 -9.55
C TRP A 24 4.86 43.94 -11.03
N GLU A 25 4.63 42.70 -11.42
CA GLU A 25 4.30 42.34 -12.79
C GLU A 25 2.85 42.68 -13.15
N ILE A 26 2.60 42.92 -14.44
CA ILE A 26 1.28 43.30 -14.96
C ILE A 26 0.26 42.20 -14.62
N GLY A 27 -0.81 42.58 -13.90
CA GLY A 27 -1.90 41.69 -13.49
C GLY A 27 -1.63 40.78 -12.27
N LYS A 28 -0.40 40.73 -11.74
CA LYS A 28 -0.06 39.85 -10.59
C LYS A 28 -0.56 40.37 -9.24
N TYR A 29 -0.91 41.65 -9.15
CA TYR A 29 -1.60 42.24 -7.99
C TYR A 29 -2.96 41.56 -7.68
N SER A 30 -3.55 40.84 -8.65
CA SER A 30 -4.85 40.16 -8.51
C SER A 30 -4.92 39.22 -7.30
N ARG A 31 -3.78 38.65 -6.86
CA ARG A 31 -3.69 37.83 -5.64
C ARG A 31 -4.03 38.64 -4.38
N VAL A 32 -3.60 39.90 -4.31
CA VAL A 32 -3.88 40.80 -3.19
C VAL A 32 -5.37 41.11 -3.11
N VAL A 33 -5.99 41.45 -4.26
CA VAL A 33 -7.43 41.72 -4.34
C VAL A 33 -8.24 40.47 -3.99
N LYS A 34 -7.82 39.30 -4.47
CA LYS A 34 -8.46 38.02 -4.17
C LYS A 34 -8.44 37.71 -2.67
N ARG A 35 -7.33 37.97 -1.96
CA ARG A 35 -7.25 37.80 -0.49
C ARG A 35 -8.32 38.63 0.23
N CYS A 36 -8.58 39.85 -0.23
CA CYS A 36 -9.66 40.69 0.30
C CYS A 36 -11.05 40.14 -0.02
N ASP A 37 -11.25 39.58 -1.21
CA ASP A 37 -12.54 39.01 -1.65
C ASP A 37 -12.88 37.71 -0.91
N ASP A 38 -11.89 36.83 -0.73
CA ASP A 38 -11.99 35.56 -0.02
C ASP A 38 -12.40 35.78 1.46
N GLY A 39 -12.13 36.96 2.05
CA GLY A 39 -12.57 37.32 3.39
C GLY A 39 -14.09 37.24 3.60
N ASN A 40 -14.89 37.50 2.57
CA ASN A 40 -16.34 37.33 2.63
C ASN A 40 -16.75 35.85 2.69
N LYS A 41 -15.99 34.96 2.04
CA LYS A 41 -16.23 33.52 2.13
C LYS A 41 -15.83 33.00 3.51
N LEU A 42 -14.66 33.39 4.00
CA LEU A 42 -14.15 32.96 5.32
C LEU A 42 -15.11 33.33 6.46
N THR A 43 -15.79 34.48 6.38
CA THR A 43 -16.82 34.87 7.36
C THR A 43 -18.04 33.97 7.29
N THR A 44 -18.47 33.56 6.09
CA THR A 44 -19.56 32.58 5.92
C THR A 44 -19.16 31.20 6.45
N ASP A 45 -17.93 30.77 6.20
CA ASP A 45 -17.41 29.49 6.69
C ASP A 45 -17.34 29.50 8.23
N LEU A 46 -16.92 30.61 8.85
CA LEU A 46 -16.92 30.80 10.31
C LEU A 46 -18.34 30.72 10.90
N ILE A 47 -19.33 31.35 10.25
CA ILE A 47 -20.74 31.25 10.65
C ILE A 47 -21.23 29.79 10.59
N SER A 48 -20.88 29.05 9.54
CA SER A 48 -21.25 27.64 9.41
C SER A 48 -20.64 26.80 10.52
N MET A 49 -19.34 26.99 10.79
CA MET A 49 -18.63 26.27 11.85
C MET A 49 -19.27 26.49 13.23
N ILE A 50 -19.58 27.75 13.57
CA ILE A 50 -20.22 28.09 14.86
C ILE A 50 -21.66 27.56 14.91
N GLY A 51 -22.40 27.60 13.80
CA GLY A 51 -23.77 27.09 13.71
C GLY A 51 -23.85 25.57 13.84
N GLU A 52 -22.92 24.85 13.21
CA GLU A 52 -22.78 23.40 13.39
C GLU A 52 -22.49 23.05 14.85
N ARG A 53 -21.62 23.83 15.52
CA ARG A 53 -21.37 23.65 16.95
C ARG A 53 -22.62 23.90 17.79
N ALA A 54 -23.36 24.98 17.55
CA ALA A 54 -24.58 25.29 18.28
C ALA A 54 -25.63 24.16 18.16
N GLU A 55 -25.84 23.62 16.95
CA GLU A 55 -26.81 22.53 16.73
C GLU A 55 -26.43 21.22 17.44
N LEU A 56 -25.13 20.95 17.65
CA LEU A 56 -24.68 19.82 18.47
C LEU A 56 -25.14 19.98 19.92
N GLU A 57 -24.94 21.16 20.52
CA GLU A 57 -25.33 21.47 21.91
C GLU A 57 -26.85 21.32 22.11
N LYS A 58 -27.64 21.86 21.17
CA LYS A 58 -29.10 21.72 21.14
C LYS A 58 -29.57 20.26 21.03
N SER A 59 -28.88 19.47 20.20
CA SER A 59 -29.20 18.06 20.01
C SER A 59 -28.97 17.29 21.31
N PHE A 60 -27.85 17.55 22.00
CA PHE A 60 -27.52 16.94 23.28
C PHE A 60 -28.55 17.30 24.37
N SER A 61 -28.90 18.58 24.50
CA SER A 61 -29.97 19.05 25.40
C SER A 61 -31.30 18.32 25.16
N LYS A 62 -31.74 18.21 23.90
CA LYS A 62 -32.99 17.51 23.54
C LYS A 62 -32.96 16.02 23.89
N MET A 63 -31.81 15.36 23.71
CA MET A 63 -31.66 13.95 24.04
C MET A 63 -31.81 13.72 25.54
N LEU A 64 -31.13 14.51 26.37
CA LEU A 64 -31.23 14.45 27.84
C LEU A 64 -32.64 14.73 28.34
N LYS A 65 -33.31 15.80 27.88
CA LYS A 65 -34.70 16.11 28.26
C LYS A 65 -35.67 15.00 27.88
N SER A 66 -35.50 14.41 26.69
CA SER A 66 -36.32 13.27 26.25
C SER A 66 -36.08 12.02 27.09
N TRP A 67 -34.83 11.80 27.51
CA TRP A 67 -34.47 10.69 28.41
C TRP A 67 -35.10 10.87 29.78
N SER A 68 -34.87 12.02 30.41
CA SER A 68 -35.36 12.37 31.75
C SER A 68 -36.88 12.22 31.81
N LYS A 69 -37.60 12.74 30.80
CA LYS A 69 -39.06 12.61 30.70
C LYS A 69 -39.52 11.16 30.67
N LYS A 70 -38.94 10.33 29.80
CA LYS A 70 -39.31 8.91 29.65
C LYS A 70 -39.16 8.15 30.97
N TRP A 71 -38.05 8.35 31.65
CA TRP A 71 -37.76 7.62 32.89
C TRP A 71 -38.52 8.19 34.09
N SER A 72 -38.78 9.50 34.13
CA SER A 72 -39.67 10.11 35.13
C SER A 72 -41.08 9.50 35.06
N GLU A 73 -41.63 9.32 33.86
CA GLU A 73 -42.93 8.68 33.65
C GLU A 73 -42.94 7.19 34.04
N TYR A 74 -41.83 6.48 33.84
CA TYR A 74 -41.67 5.08 34.25
C TYR A 74 -41.57 4.94 35.77
N VAL A 75 -40.72 5.74 36.42
CA VAL A 75 -40.54 5.77 37.88
C VAL A 75 -41.86 6.12 38.57
N ALA A 76 -42.64 7.06 38.02
CA ALA A 76 -43.96 7.41 38.52
C ALA A 76 -44.98 6.25 38.48
N LYS A 77 -44.77 5.25 37.60
CA LYS A 77 -45.62 4.05 37.46
C LYS A 77 -45.02 2.81 38.12
N SER A 78 -43.79 2.91 38.64
CA SER A 78 -43.07 1.78 39.23
C SER A 78 -43.55 1.48 40.66
N SER A 79 -43.26 0.26 41.13
CA SER A 79 -43.52 -0.15 42.51
C SER A 79 -42.46 0.35 43.50
N GLU A 80 -41.48 1.15 43.05
CA GLU A 80 -40.43 1.70 43.90
C GLU A 80 -40.98 2.79 44.83
N PHE A 81 -40.60 2.78 46.11
CA PHE A 81 -41.04 3.75 47.11
C PHE A 81 -39.89 4.29 47.97
N GLY A 82 -40.14 5.42 48.65
CA GLY A 82 -39.22 5.98 49.64
C GLY A 82 -37.91 6.51 49.05
N SER A 83 -36.78 6.14 49.66
CA SER A 83 -35.45 6.63 49.29
C SER A 83 -35.01 6.20 47.89
N MET A 84 -35.47 5.03 47.43
CA MET A 84 -35.13 4.52 46.10
C MET A 84 -35.77 5.39 45.02
N THR A 85 -37.07 5.65 45.09
CA THR A 85 -37.76 6.57 44.15
C THR A 85 -37.12 7.95 44.11
N SER A 86 -36.65 8.47 45.26
CA SER A 86 -35.95 9.75 45.35
C SER A 86 -34.58 9.73 44.66
N ALA A 87 -33.81 8.64 44.81
CA ALA A 87 -32.54 8.46 44.13
C ALA A 87 -32.72 8.41 42.60
N TRP A 88 -33.75 7.69 42.13
CA TRP A 88 -34.11 7.67 40.71
C TRP A 88 -34.44 9.10 40.24
N LYS A 89 -35.36 9.80 40.90
CA LYS A 89 -35.72 11.19 40.54
C LYS A 89 -34.53 12.16 40.54
N ALA A 90 -33.54 11.96 41.41
CA ALA A 90 -32.34 12.80 41.44
C ALA A 90 -31.50 12.67 40.16
N ILE A 91 -31.44 11.47 39.56
CA ILE A 91 -30.73 11.24 38.28
C ILE A 91 -31.44 11.98 37.14
N MET A 92 -32.78 11.99 37.11
CA MET A 92 -33.54 12.77 36.14
C MET A 92 -33.31 14.28 36.31
N ALA A 93 -33.31 14.77 37.55
CA ALA A 93 -33.08 16.18 37.84
C ALA A 93 -31.67 16.67 37.44
N GLU A 94 -30.65 15.83 37.61
CA GLU A 94 -29.30 16.12 37.10
C GLU A 94 -29.30 16.18 35.57
N ALA A 95 -29.89 15.18 34.91
CA ALA A 95 -29.97 15.15 33.44
C ALA A 95 -30.68 16.38 32.86
N ASP A 96 -31.75 16.86 33.51
CA ASP A 96 -32.47 18.07 33.10
C ASP A 96 -31.63 19.34 33.33
N ALA A 97 -30.91 19.45 34.45
CA ALA A 97 -30.02 20.57 34.73
C ALA A 97 -28.85 20.65 33.73
N THR A 98 -28.23 19.51 33.42
CA THR A 98 -27.18 19.42 32.40
C THR A 98 -27.73 19.76 31.02
N ALA A 99 -28.94 19.32 30.68
CA ALA A 99 -29.59 19.70 29.42
C ALA A 99 -29.83 21.21 29.29
N GLU A 100 -30.11 21.91 30.40
CA GLU A 100 -30.28 23.36 30.42
C GLU A 100 -28.97 24.10 30.12
N VAL A 101 -27.84 23.65 30.67
CA VAL A 101 -26.51 24.23 30.37
C VAL A 101 -26.21 24.14 28.87
N HIS A 102 -26.39 22.97 28.25
CA HIS A 102 -26.16 22.81 26.81
C HIS A 102 -27.14 23.62 25.95
N GLN A 103 -28.37 23.83 26.42
CA GLN A 103 -29.32 24.70 25.72
C GLN A 103 -28.87 26.16 25.75
N ASN A 104 -28.36 26.64 26.89
CA ASN A 104 -27.86 28.00 27.02
C ASN A 104 -26.63 28.23 26.13
N VAL A 105 -25.69 27.29 26.07
CA VAL A 105 -24.53 27.37 25.15
C VAL A 105 -24.99 27.43 23.68
N HIS A 106 -25.98 26.63 23.27
CA HIS A 106 -26.57 26.76 21.93
C HIS A 106 -27.14 28.16 21.72
N ASP A 107 -27.92 28.67 22.68
CA ASP A 107 -28.62 29.94 22.54
C ASP A 107 -27.62 31.10 22.45
N ASP A 108 -26.55 31.12 23.24
CA ASP A 108 -25.50 32.14 23.19
C ASP A 108 -24.75 32.12 21.84
N LEU A 109 -24.37 30.93 21.36
CA LEU A 109 -23.71 30.78 20.04
C LEU A 109 -24.64 31.21 18.90
N GLN A 110 -25.91 30.80 18.96
CA GLN A 110 -26.89 31.01 17.89
C GLN A 110 -27.44 32.44 17.84
N ASN A 111 -27.62 33.07 19.00
CA ASN A 111 -28.30 34.35 19.14
C ASN A 111 -27.35 35.52 19.37
N ASP A 112 -26.13 35.30 19.86
CA ASP A 112 -25.18 36.38 20.11
C ASP A 112 -24.01 36.34 19.12
N VAL A 113 -23.29 35.21 19.03
CA VAL A 113 -22.06 35.14 18.23
C VAL A 113 -22.36 35.15 16.72
N ILE A 114 -23.22 34.26 16.23
CA ILE A 114 -23.56 34.18 14.80
C ILE A 114 -24.15 35.50 14.26
N PRO A 115 -25.10 36.16 14.95
CA PRO A 115 -25.63 37.44 14.50
C PRO A 115 -24.57 38.56 14.48
N SER A 116 -23.62 38.57 15.44
CA SER A 116 -22.51 39.51 15.45
C SER A 116 -21.63 39.39 14.19
N VAL A 117 -21.24 38.16 13.84
CA VAL A 117 -20.45 37.90 12.61
C VAL A 117 -21.24 38.31 11.36
N LYS A 118 -22.53 37.96 11.27
CA LYS A 118 -23.39 38.32 10.13
C LYS A 118 -23.57 39.84 9.97
N SER A 119 -23.74 40.56 11.08
CA SER A 119 -23.89 42.01 11.08
C SER A 119 -22.62 42.70 10.55
N TRP A 120 -21.46 42.28 11.07
CA TRP A 120 -20.17 42.80 10.61
C TRP A 120 -19.90 42.46 9.13
N GLN A 121 -20.16 41.21 8.73
CA GLN A 121 -19.99 40.76 7.34
C GLN A 121 -20.84 41.60 6.38
N LYS A 122 -22.11 41.84 6.72
CA LYS A 122 -23.03 42.66 5.89
C LYS A 122 -22.58 44.11 5.78
N GLY A 123 -21.99 44.68 6.84
CA GLY A 123 -21.44 46.03 6.84
C GLY A 123 -20.13 46.16 6.06
N LYS A 124 -19.24 45.17 6.17
CA LYS A 124 -17.89 45.22 5.57
C LYS A 124 -17.87 44.79 4.10
N TYR A 125 -18.65 43.77 3.72
CA TYR A 125 -18.66 43.20 2.37
C TYR A 125 -19.93 43.56 1.60
N VAL A 126 -20.13 44.86 1.37
CA VAL A 126 -21.29 45.36 0.61
C VAL A 126 -21.23 44.85 -0.83
N LYS A 127 -22.23 44.04 -1.22
CA LYS A 127 -22.32 43.41 -2.55
C LYS A 127 -22.90 44.38 -3.58
N SER A 128 -22.31 44.41 -4.77
CA SER A 128 -22.87 45.03 -5.98
C SER A 128 -22.93 44.00 -7.10
N MET A 129 -24.15 43.61 -7.50
CA MET A 129 -24.54 42.66 -8.56
C MET A 129 -23.88 41.26 -8.50
N MET A 130 -22.54 41.16 -8.49
CA MET A 130 -21.76 39.92 -8.34
C MET A 130 -20.44 40.04 -7.54
N HIS A 131 -20.01 41.24 -7.13
CA HIS A 131 -18.71 41.45 -6.45
C HIS A 131 -18.85 42.27 -5.17
N VAL A 132 -17.87 42.15 -4.26
CA VAL A 132 -17.74 43.09 -3.14
C VAL A 132 -17.30 44.44 -3.70
N LYS A 133 -18.02 45.51 -3.35
CA LYS A 133 -17.80 46.85 -3.92
C LYS A 133 -16.35 47.30 -3.74
N SER A 134 -15.80 47.14 -2.54
CA SER A 134 -14.43 47.54 -2.20
C SER A 134 -13.35 46.74 -2.93
N THR A 135 -13.54 45.43 -3.17
CA THR A 135 -12.55 44.62 -3.89
C THR A 135 -12.53 44.94 -5.37
N LYS A 136 -13.69 45.26 -5.95
CA LYS A 136 -13.80 45.80 -7.31
C LYS A 136 -13.14 47.17 -7.45
N GLU A 137 -13.29 48.05 -6.45
CA GLU A 137 -12.60 49.34 -6.42
C GLU A 137 -11.08 49.17 -6.39
N PHE A 138 -10.56 48.26 -5.56
CA PHE A 138 -9.12 47.96 -5.53
C PHE A 138 -8.61 47.42 -6.86
N ASP A 139 -9.32 46.50 -7.51
CA ASP A 139 -8.93 45.96 -8.83
C ASP A 139 -8.84 47.07 -9.88
N GLU A 140 -9.83 47.96 -9.96
CA GLU A 140 -9.84 49.07 -10.91
C GLU A 140 -8.74 50.11 -10.62
N GLU A 141 -8.41 50.34 -9.35
CA GLU A 141 -7.32 51.23 -8.96
C GLU A 141 -5.94 50.64 -9.29
N PHE A 142 -5.71 49.35 -9.04
CA PHE A 142 -4.48 48.67 -9.47
C PHE A 142 -4.34 48.69 -11.00
N LYS A 143 -5.41 48.44 -11.76
CA LYS A 143 -5.40 48.60 -13.23
C LYS A 143 -5.01 50.01 -13.65
N ARG A 144 -5.53 51.02 -12.95
CA ARG A 144 -5.21 52.43 -13.21
C ARG A 144 -3.74 52.75 -12.90
N ALA A 145 -3.21 52.24 -11.80
CA ALA A 145 -1.80 52.37 -11.42
C ALA A 145 -0.85 51.68 -12.43
N GLN A 146 -1.21 50.50 -12.93
CA GLN A 146 -0.40 49.77 -13.92
C GLN A 146 -0.45 50.37 -15.33
N LYS A 147 -1.53 51.06 -15.72
CA LYS A 147 -1.78 51.48 -17.11
C LYS A 147 -0.65 52.32 -17.74
N PRO A 148 -0.07 53.34 -17.10
CA PRO A 148 1.02 54.12 -17.69
C PRO A 148 2.29 53.29 -17.90
N TRP A 149 2.66 52.47 -16.91
CA TRP A 149 3.84 51.62 -16.96
C TRP A 149 3.69 50.50 -18.01
N ALA A 150 2.53 49.83 -18.05
CA ALA A 150 2.22 48.81 -19.04
C ALA A 150 2.32 49.31 -20.50
N LYS A 151 1.95 50.58 -20.74
CA LYS A 151 2.10 51.22 -22.06
C LYS A 151 3.57 51.40 -22.44
N LEU A 152 4.43 51.79 -21.49
CA LEU A 152 5.88 51.93 -21.73
C LEU A 152 6.54 50.56 -21.90
N TYR A 153 6.17 49.58 -21.07
CA TYR A 153 6.65 48.20 -21.16
C TYR A 153 6.31 47.57 -22.51
N GLY A 154 5.08 47.80 -23.04
CA GLY A 154 4.70 47.36 -24.38
C GLY A 154 5.54 47.98 -25.51
N LYS A 155 6.05 49.21 -25.33
CA LYS A 155 7.02 49.81 -26.28
C LYS A 155 8.39 49.13 -26.20
N VAL A 156 8.86 48.84 -24.99
CA VAL A 156 10.12 48.12 -24.74
C VAL A 156 10.09 46.76 -25.42
N ASP A 157 9.03 45.99 -25.20
CA ASP A 157 8.83 44.66 -25.80
C ASP A 157 8.73 44.72 -27.34
N LYS A 158 8.08 45.75 -27.89
CA LYS A 158 8.06 46.00 -29.34
C LYS A 158 9.46 46.26 -29.91
N TYR A 159 10.22 47.18 -29.33
CA TYR A 159 11.54 47.54 -29.87
C TYR A 159 12.60 46.46 -29.61
N LYS A 160 12.48 45.70 -28.52
CA LYS A 160 13.27 44.48 -28.31
C LYS A 160 13.10 43.49 -29.46
N ARG A 161 11.85 43.19 -29.86
CA ARG A 161 11.57 42.33 -31.01
C ARG A 161 12.16 42.87 -32.32
N GLU A 162 12.01 44.17 -32.58
CA GLU A 162 12.59 44.83 -33.75
C GLU A 162 14.13 44.70 -33.76
N TYR A 163 14.78 44.91 -32.61
CA TYR A 163 16.23 44.74 -32.44
C TYR A 163 16.70 43.30 -32.68
N HIS A 164 15.98 42.32 -32.14
CA HIS A 164 16.29 40.89 -32.34
C HIS A 164 16.16 40.49 -33.82
N VAL A 165 15.11 40.96 -34.51
CA VAL A 165 14.89 40.70 -35.95
C VAL A 165 15.98 41.36 -36.80
N ALA A 166 16.36 42.61 -36.50
CA ALA A 166 17.42 43.31 -37.21
C ALA A 166 18.78 42.61 -37.01
N THR A 167 19.06 42.12 -35.79
CA THR A 167 20.28 41.36 -35.48
C THR A 167 20.35 40.04 -36.26
N LYS A 168 19.24 39.30 -36.33
CA LYS A 168 19.15 38.07 -37.15
C LYS A 168 19.34 38.35 -38.64
N SER A 169 18.76 39.45 -39.13
CA SER A 169 18.87 39.86 -40.54
C SER A 169 20.29 40.24 -40.91
N LEU A 170 21.01 40.95 -40.03
CA LEU A 170 22.44 41.25 -40.20
C LEU A 170 23.29 39.97 -40.24
N LYS A 171 23.12 39.05 -39.29
CA LYS A 171 23.86 37.78 -39.27
C LYS A 171 23.66 36.96 -40.56
N THR A 172 22.44 36.97 -41.09
CA THR A 172 22.11 36.30 -42.36
C THR A 172 22.82 36.95 -43.54
N ALA A 173 22.83 38.29 -43.60
CA ALA A 173 23.50 39.04 -44.66
C ALA A 173 25.04 38.86 -44.59
N GLU A 174 25.63 38.88 -43.40
CA GLU A 174 27.08 38.64 -43.19
C GLU A 174 27.49 37.22 -43.57
N THR A 175 26.63 36.23 -43.30
CA THR A 175 26.86 34.84 -43.74
C THR A 175 26.83 34.74 -45.27
N GLN A 176 25.87 35.40 -45.92
CA GLN A 176 25.78 35.45 -47.38
C GLN A 176 27.00 36.15 -48.00
N GLU A 177 27.50 37.21 -47.36
CA GLU A 177 28.71 37.91 -47.78
C GLU A 177 29.96 37.02 -47.65
N ASN A 178 30.14 36.33 -46.52
CA ASN A 178 31.26 35.41 -46.30
C ASN A 178 31.26 34.25 -47.31
N ASN A 179 30.10 33.66 -47.59
CA ASN A 179 29.97 32.62 -48.60
C ASN A 179 30.30 33.15 -50.01
N SER A 180 29.86 34.37 -50.34
CA SER A 180 30.19 34.99 -51.64
C SER A 180 31.67 35.33 -51.79
N LYS A 181 32.39 35.58 -50.68
CA LYS A 181 33.84 35.82 -50.69
C LYS A 181 34.63 34.55 -51.00
N LEU A 182 34.14 33.40 -50.53
CA LEU A 182 34.75 32.07 -50.71
C LEU A 182 34.49 31.44 -52.10
N ASP A 183 33.44 31.85 -52.82
CA ASP A 183 33.08 31.31 -54.13
C ASP A 183 33.64 32.15 -55.30
N SER A 184 34.67 31.65 -55.97
CA SER A 184 35.35 32.31 -57.11
C SER A 184 34.48 32.50 -58.36
N SER A 185 33.28 31.90 -58.42
CA SER A 185 32.36 32.03 -59.55
C SER A 185 31.43 33.26 -59.47
N VAL A 186 31.38 33.95 -58.33
CA VAL A 186 30.48 35.11 -58.12
C VAL A 186 31.09 36.40 -58.71
N PRO A 187 30.42 37.07 -59.67
CA PRO A 187 30.88 38.32 -60.29
C PRO A 187 31.09 39.47 -59.29
N GLN A 188 32.07 40.35 -59.58
CA GLN A 188 32.47 41.46 -58.70
C GLN A 188 31.32 42.44 -58.40
N ASP A 189 30.45 42.72 -59.38
CA ASP A 189 29.27 43.58 -59.21
C ASP A 189 28.21 42.97 -58.28
N GLN A 190 28.13 41.64 -58.23
CA GLN A 190 27.21 40.93 -57.36
C GLN A 190 27.73 40.91 -55.91
N ARG A 191 29.05 40.83 -55.72
CA ARG A 191 29.68 40.97 -54.39
C ARG A 191 29.46 42.36 -53.81
N ALA A 192 29.58 43.42 -54.62
CA ALA A 192 29.33 44.80 -54.19
C ALA A 192 27.90 45.01 -53.65
N LYS A 193 26.89 44.43 -54.31
CA LYS A 193 25.49 44.48 -53.85
C LYS A 193 25.24 43.73 -52.55
N ILE A 194 25.96 42.63 -52.31
CA ILE A 194 25.86 41.87 -51.06
C ILE A 194 26.49 42.68 -49.90
N THR A 195 27.64 43.31 -50.11
CA THR A 195 28.25 44.21 -49.13
C THR A 195 27.36 45.43 -48.82
N GLU A 196 26.74 46.05 -49.83
CA GLU A 196 25.76 47.14 -49.61
C GLU A 196 24.56 46.70 -48.75
N ARG A 197 24.08 45.47 -48.95
CA ARG A 197 23.01 44.88 -48.14
C ARG A 197 23.44 44.68 -46.67
N VAL A 198 24.67 44.23 -46.43
CA VAL A 198 25.22 44.08 -45.08
C VAL A 198 25.28 45.44 -44.37
N ASP A 199 25.79 46.48 -45.04
CA ASP A 199 25.88 47.83 -44.47
C ASP A 199 24.50 48.42 -44.14
N ARG A 200 23.50 48.16 -44.98
CA ARG A 200 22.10 48.53 -44.69
C ARG A 200 21.57 47.82 -43.45
N CYS A 201 21.72 46.50 -43.37
CA CYS A 201 21.27 45.73 -42.19
C CYS A 201 22.01 46.15 -40.91
N ARG A 202 23.28 46.58 -41.00
CA ARG A 202 24.04 47.10 -39.85
C ARG A 202 23.46 48.43 -39.34
N LYS A 203 23.13 49.35 -40.24
CA LYS A 203 22.46 50.63 -39.89
C LYS A 203 21.08 50.40 -39.29
N GLU A 204 20.30 49.45 -39.83
CA GLU A 204 18.99 49.06 -39.30
C GLU A 204 19.08 48.47 -37.88
N LYS A 205 20.08 47.61 -37.62
CA LYS A 205 20.36 47.07 -36.29
C LYS A 205 20.67 48.17 -35.28
N GLU A 206 21.59 49.08 -35.58
CA GLU A 206 21.95 50.15 -34.65
C GLU A 206 20.78 51.11 -34.40
N ALA A 207 19.98 51.43 -35.43
CA ALA A 207 18.77 52.25 -35.25
C ALA A 207 17.72 51.56 -34.36
N ALA A 208 17.55 50.24 -34.49
CA ALA A 208 16.66 49.46 -33.62
C ALA A 208 17.22 49.36 -32.18
N ARG A 209 18.54 49.25 -32.03
CA ARG A 209 19.24 49.23 -30.74
C ARG A 209 19.01 50.51 -29.95
N THR A 210 19.16 51.67 -30.59
CA THR A 210 18.93 52.99 -29.97
C THR A 210 17.49 53.13 -29.50
N LYS A 211 16.50 52.77 -30.34
CA LYS A 211 15.07 52.81 -29.97
C LYS A 211 14.73 51.92 -28.78
N TYR A 212 15.34 50.73 -28.70
CA TYR A 212 15.16 49.83 -27.57
C TYR A 212 15.79 50.41 -26.28
N ALA A 213 17.00 50.94 -26.36
CA ALA A 213 17.68 51.59 -25.23
C ALA A 213 16.92 52.82 -24.71
N GLU A 214 16.42 53.69 -25.59
CA GLU A 214 15.62 54.86 -25.23
C GLU A 214 14.30 54.46 -24.55
N ALA A 215 13.61 53.44 -25.07
CA ALA A 215 12.37 52.95 -24.47
C ALA A 215 12.59 52.33 -23.07
N LEU A 216 13.72 51.64 -22.86
CA LEU A 216 14.11 51.16 -21.54
C LEU A 216 14.41 52.31 -20.57
N GLN A 217 15.06 53.37 -21.05
CA GLN A 217 15.33 54.54 -20.24
C GLN A 217 14.04 55.26 -19.82
N ASP A 218 13.09 55.41 -20.74
CA ASP A 218 11.76 55.98 -20.46
C ASP A 218 10.98 55.13 -19.44
N LEU A 219 11.05 53.79 -19.56
CA LEU A 219 10.45 52.87 -18.60
C LEU A 219 11.09 53.02 -17.21
N ASN A 220 12.42 53.05 -17.14
CA ASN A 220 13.16 53.19 -15.88
C ASN A 220 12.87 54.51 -15.16
N ARG A 221 12.68 55.62 -15.89
CA ARG A 221 12.25 56.90 -15.29
C ARG A 221 10.83 56.82 -14.69
N ALA A 222 9.97 55.93 -15.19
CA ALA A 222 8.61 55.73 -14.69
C ALA A 222 8.51 54.75 -13.50
N ASN A 223 9.54 53.95 -13.21
CA ASN A 223 9.52 52.93 -12.16
C ASN A 223 9.17 53.46 -10.75
N PRO A 224 9.74 54.59 -10.26
CA PRO A 224 9.41 55.09 -8.91
C PRO A 224 7.94 55.44 -8.76
N LYS A 225 7.39 56.20 -9.73
CA LYS A 225 5.97 56.56 -9.74
C LYS A 225 5.06 55.34 -9.84
N TYR A 226 5.45 54.34 -10.63
CA TYR A 226 4.73 53.07 -10.73
C TYR A 226 4.70 52.33 -9.38
N MET A 227 5.83 52.25 -8.69
CA MET A 227 5.92 51.62 -7.37
C MET A 227 5.06 52.35 -6.33
N ASP A 228 5.11 53.69 -6.30
CA ASP A 228 4.31 54.50 -5.38
C ASP A 228 2.81 54.32 -5.62
N ASP A 229 2.37 54.43 -6.88
CA ASP A 229 0.95 54.32 -7.25
C ASP A 229 0.39 52.91 -6.95
N MET A 230 1.20 51.85 -7.08
CA MET A 230 0.83 50.47 -6.71
C MET A 230 0.83 50.24 -5.20
N ASN A 231 1.82 50.80 -4.49
CA ASN A 231 1.95 50.67 -3.04
C ASN A 231 0.79 51.33 -2.29
N ASP A 232 0.31 52.48 -2.77
CA ASP A 232 -0.85 53.16 -2.17
C ASP A 232 -2.09 52.26 -2.13
N VAL A 233 -2.37 51.58 -3.24
CA VAL A 233 -3.50 50.64 -3.32
C VAL A 233 -3.25 49.41 -2.45
N PHE A 234 -2.02 48.88 -2.44
CA PHE A 234 -1.62 47.73 -1.61
C PHE A 234 -1.81 48.00 -0.11
N ILE A 235 -1.41 49.18 0.39
CA ILE A 235 -1.58 49.57 1.80
C ILE A 235 -3.05 49.63 2.18
N ARG A 236 -3.93 50.11 1.29
CA ARG A 236 -5.38 50.11 1.52
C ARG A 236 -5.96 48.70 1.56
N CYS A 237 -5.46 47.77 0.73
CA CYS A 237 -5.81 46.35 0.84
C CYS A 237 -5.34 45.73 2.16
N GLN A 238 -4.11 46.01 2.61
CA GLN A 238 -3.58 45.50 3.89
C GLN A 238 -4.38 46.05 5.08
N THR A 239 -4.77 47.34 5.04
CA THR A 239 -5.67 47.92 6.05
C THR A 239 -7.03 47.22 6.06
N PHE A 240 -7.60 46.94 4.89
CA PHE A 240 -8.86 46.20 4.77
C PHE A 240 -8.77 44.79 5.37
N GLU A 241 -7.66 44.10 5.15
CA GLU A 241 -7.39 42.76 5.71
C GLU A 241 -7.14 42.78 7.21
N ARG A 242 -6.43 43.79 7.72
CA ARG A 242 -6.19 43.99 9.15
C ARG A 242 -7.50 44.05 9.94
N ASP A 243 -8.46 44.82 9.45
CA ASP A 243 -9.78 44.91 10.06
C ASP A 243 -10.48 43.54 10.16
N ARG A 244 -10.31 42.67 9.15
CA ARG A 244 -10.86 41.31 9.19
C ARG A 244 -10.16 40.47 10.25
N LEU A 245 -8.83 40.45 10.26
CA LEU A 245 -8.05 39.63 11.21
C LEU A 245 -8.36 39.99 12.66
N VAL A 246 -8.42 41.28 12.98
CA VAL A 246 -8.80 41.77 14.32
C VAL A 246 -10.22 41.33 14.69
N LYS A 247 -11.17 41.44 13.75
CA LYS A 247 -12.55 41.03 14.01
C LYS A 247 -12.72 39.52 14.16
N PHE A 248 -11.93 38.72 13.43
CA PHE A 248 -11.91 37.27 13.60
C PHE A 248 -11.41 36.87 14.98
N GLN A 249 -10.35 37.51 15.48
CA GLN A 249 -9.87 37.29 16.85
C GLN A 249 -10.97 37.59 17.88
N GLU A 250 -11.70 38.69 17.72
CA GLU A 250 -12.83 39.04 18.58
C GLU A 250 -13.97 38.01 18.52
N PHE A 251 -14.35 37.53 17.33
CA PHE A 251 -15.39 36.50 17.18
C PHE A 251 -14.99 35.17 17.82
N LEU A 252 -13.73 34.78 17.70
CA LEU A 252 -13.20 33.56 18.32
C LEU A 252 -13.19 33.68 19.84
N ALA A 253 -12.77 34.82 20.39
CA ALA A 253 -12.82 35.08 21.83
C ALA A 253 -14.25 35.07 22.38
N ASN A 254 -15.21 35.63 21.64
CA ASN A 254 -16.63 35.57 22.04
C ASN A 254 -17.18 34.13 21.97
N THR A 255 -16.77 33.35 20.97
CA THR A 255 -17.14 31.93 20.85
C THR A 255 -16.58 31.13 22.03
N GLU A 256 -15.33 31.35 22.38
CA GLU A 256 -14.68 30.75 23.55
C GLU A 256 -15.46 31.03 24.83
N LYS A 257 -15.83 32.30 25.06
CA LYS A 257 -16.60 32.70 26.24
C LYS A 257 -17.94 31.98 26.35
N CYS A 258 -18.63 31.73 25.24
CA CYS A 258 -19.88 30.95 25.23
C CYS A 258 -19.64 29.46 25.54
N LEU A 259 -18.47 28.92 25.17
CA LEU A 259 -18.10 27.52 25.41
C LEU A 259 -17.53 27.29 26.81
N ASP A 260 -17.15 28.36 27.52
CA ASP A 260 -16.59 28.30 28.86
C ASP A 260 -17.67 28.07 29.94
N ILE A 261 -17.92 26.80 30.24
CA ILE A 261 -18.84 26.36 31.30
C ILE A 261 -18.13 26.19 32.68
N SER A 262 -16.95 26.77 32.85
CA SER A 262 -15.96 26.39 33.88
C SER A 262 -16.26 26.75 35.35
N HIS A 263 -17.49 27.08 35.74
CA HIS A 263 -17.82 27.08 37.17
C HIS A 263 -17.69 25.69 37.85
N ARG A 264 -17.38 24.62 37.08
CA ARG A 264 -17.00 23.29 37.60
C ARG A 264 -15.81 22.60 36.92
N LEU A 265 -15.17 23.20 35.91
CA LEU A 265 -14.11 22.54 35.13
C LEU A 265 -12.90 23.46 34.98
N LYS A 266 -12.02 23.50 35.98
CA LYS A 266 -10.67 24.05 35.81
C LYS A 266 -9.83 23.06 35.00
N ALA A 267 -10.02 23.03 33.68
CA ALA A 267 -9.30 22.15 32.76
C ALA A 267 -8.26 22.96 31.93
N PRO A 268 -7.04 22.44 31.69
CA PRO A 268 -5.98 23.20 31.00
C PRO A 268 -6.28 23.51 29.52
N ILE A 269 -7.23 22.80 28.89
CA ILE A 269 -7.55 22.97 27.46
C ILE A 269 -8.25 24.29 27.15
N VAL A 270 -9.12 24.76 28.05
CA VAL A 270 -9.83 26.03 27.86
C VAL A 270 -8.82 27.17 27.97
N GLN A 271 -7.90 27.11 28.94
CA GLN A 271 -6.79 28.06 29.09
C GLN A 271 -5.84 28.07 27.87
N GLN A 272 -5.57 26.90 27.29
CA GLN A 272 -4.76 26.79 26.08
C GLN A 272 -5.44 27.38 24.85
N PHE A 273 -6.77 27.24 24.73
CA PHE A 273 -7.55 27.88 23.68
C PHE A 273 -7.55 29.40 23.84
N SER A 274 -7.75 29.91 25.06
CA SER A 274 -7.61 31.36 25.38
C SER A 274 -6.25 31.88 24.95
N GLN A 275 -5.19 31.20 25.37
CA GLN A 275 -3.81 31.61 25.09
C GLN A 275 -3.53 31.59 23.58
N THR A 276 -4.10 30.65 22.82
CA THR A 276 -3.92 30.57 21.37
C THR A 276 -4.60 31.76 20.66
N ILE A 277 -5.79 32.16 21.10
CA ILE A 277 -6.50 33.33 20.55
C ILE A 277 -5.77 34.64 20.90
N GLU A 278 -5.25 34.75 22.13
CA GLU A 278 -4.44 35.91 22.56
C GLU A 278 -3.13 36.07 21.78
N ASN A 279 -2.59 34.96 21.27
CA ASN A 279 -1.33 34.91 20.53
C ASN A 279 -1.46 35.19 19.02
N CYS A 280 -2.69 35.27 18.49
CA CYS A 280 -2.93 35.72 17.11
C CYS A 280 -2.51 37.18 16.95
N ASP A 281 -1.53 37.44 16.07
CA ASP A 281 -0.95 38.76 15.83
C ASP A 281 -1.20 39.18 14.38
N PRO A 282 -2.24 40.01 14.12
CA PRO A 282 -2.55 40.49 12.78
C PRO A 282 -1.37 41.17 12.08
N ASP A 283 -0.45 41.80 12.81
CA ASP A 283 0.66 42.55 12.19
C ASP A 283 1.74 41.64 11.65
N LYS A 284 2.05 40.56 12.37
CA LYS A 284 2.97 39.54 11.88
C LYS A 284 2.45 38.84 10.63
N ASP A 285 1.15 38.53 10.60
CA ASP A 285 0.51 37.90 9.45
C ASP A 285 0.51 38.80 8.21
N LEU A 286 0.26 40.09 8.38
CA LEU A 286 0.29 41.07 7.29
C LEU A 286 1.71 41.30 6.77
N SER A 287 2.71 41.34 7.67
CA SER A 287 4.13 41.48 7.33
C SER A 287 4.61 40.29 6.50
N TRP A 288 4.40 39.07 7.01
CA TRP A 288 4.79 37.86 6.29
C TRP A 288 4.14 37.77 4.90
N TRP A 289 2.85 38.13 4.81
CA TRP A 289 2.15 38.15 3.53
C TRP A 289 2.73 39.18 2.57
N SER A 290 3.10 40.36 3.07
CA SER A 290 3.74 41.40 2.26
C SER A 290 5.03 40.88 1.64
N ASP A 291 5.87 40.23 2.45
CA ASP A 291 7.20 39.74 2.02
C ASP A 291 7.11 38.64 0.99
N THR A 292 6.04 37.86 1.05
CA THR A 292 5.86 36.68 0.20
C THR A 292 5.10 36.99 -1.09
N TYR A 293 4.11 37.90 -1.05
CA TYR A 293 3.14 38.08 -2.12
C TYR A 293 2.79 39.53 -2.45
N GLY A 294 3.42 40.50 -1.79
CA GLY A 294 3.05 41.91 -1.82
C GLY A 294 4.18 42.85 -2.21
N ALA A 295 4.05 44.09 -1.76
CA ALA A 295 4.93 45.19 -2.10
C ALA A 295 6.41 44.98 -1.69
N THR A 296 6.71 44.10 -0.74
CA THR A 296 8.11 43.85 -0.33
C THR A 296 8.79 42.76 -1.16
N MET A 297 8.09 42.14 -2.12
CA MET A 297 8.69 41.26 -3.11
C MET A 297 9.70 42.00 -4.00
N LYS A 298 10.79 41.31 -4.35
CA LYS A 298 11.76 41.82 -5.33
C LYS A 298 11.19 41.73 -6.76
N MET A 299 11.52 42.71 -7.60
CA MET A 299 11.19 42.74 -9.02
C MET A 299 12.46 42.68 -9.86
N ASN A 300 12.43 41.88 -10.93
CA ASN A 300 13.45 41.90 -11.96
C ASN A 300 13.06 42.93 -13.02
N TRP A 301 13.51 44.17 -12.84
CA TRP A 301 13.21 45.25 -13.77
C TRP A 301 13.77 44.96 -15.17
N PRO A 302 13.02 45.27 -16.24
CA PRO A 302 13.50 45.04 -17.61
C PRO A 302 14.83 45.76 -17.87
N VAL A 303 15.80 45.01 -18.36
CA VAL A 303 17.12 45.52 -18.77
C VAL A 303 17.33 45.30 -20.27
N PHE A 304 18.41 45.87 -20.81
CA PHE A 304 18.76 45.66 -22.21
C PHE A 304 19.23 44.21 -22.41
N GLU A 305 18.61 43.50 -23.34
CA GLU A 305 18.94 42.11 -23.67
C GLU A 305 19.61 42.00 -25.05
N GLU A 306 20.77 41.35 -25.10
CA GLU A 306 21.45 41.01 -26.35
C GLU A 306 20.96 39.64 -26.88
N PRO A 307 20.74 39.49 -28.21
CA PRO A 307 20.34 38.20 -28.79
C PRO A 307 21.47 37.17 -28.66
N THR A 308 21.25 36.10 -27.89
CA THR A 308 22.20 34.99 -27.79
C THR A 308 22.21 34.14 -29.07
N ASN A 309 23.38 33.68 -29.52
CA ASN A 309 23.54 32.81 -30.69
C ASN A 309 22.86 31.44 -30.45
N LEU A 310 21.61 31.30 -30.90
CA LEU A 310 20.87 30.04 -30.97
C LEU A 310 20.70 29.64 -32.44
N ASP A 311 21.77 29.14 -33.04
CA ASP A 311 21.63 28.11 -34.08
C ASP A 311 21.56 26.78 -33.31
N HIS A 312 20.35 26.28 -33.08
CA HIS A 312 19.91 24.90 -32.80
C HIS A 312 18.55 24.98 -32.07
N CYS A 313 17.46 24.76 -32.81
CA CYS A 313 16.19 24.41 -32.20
C CYS A 313 16.19 22.91 -31.89
N HIS A 314 16.32 22.54 -30.62
CA HIS A 314 15.60 21.40 -30.08
C HIS A 314 15.04 21.78 -28.71
N HIS A 315 13.77 21.47 -28.51
CA HIS A 315 13.06 21.62 -27.24
C HIS A 315 13.78 20.89 -26.10
N GLN A 316 14.15 21.61 -25.04
CA GLN A 316 13.79 21.34 -23.63
C GLN A 316 14.41 22.42 -22.70
N PRO A 317 13.73 22.81 -21.61
CA PRO A 317 14.26 23.80 -20.68
C PRO A 317 15.16 23.11 -19.63
N GLN A 318 16.44 23.48 -19.59
CA GLN A 318 17.29 23.23 -18.44
C GLN A 318 17.86 24.55 -17.91
N SER A 319 17.62 24.72 -16.61
CA SER A 319 18.23 25.69 -15.71
C SER A 319 19.75 25.55 -15.71
N GLN A 320 20.45 26.69 -15.77
CA GLN A 320 21.83 26.76 -15.30
C GLN A 320 22.02 27.99 -14.43
N HIS A 321 22.31 27.71 -13.16
CA HIS A 321 23.20 28.51 -12.34
C HIS A 321 24.51 28.77 -13.08
N ASN A 322 25.07 29.98 -12.94
CA ASN A 322 26.47 30.10 -12.58
C ASN A 322 26.82 31.46 -11.95
N TYR A 323 27.62 31.33 -10.89
CA TYR A 323 28.24 32.33 -10.03
C TYR A 323 29.27 33.22 -10.76
N PHE A 324 29.48 34.46 -10.28
CA PHE A 324 30.82 35.04 -10.07
C PHE A 324 30.82 36.12 -8.97
N SER A 325 31.91 36.10 -8.20
CA SER A 325 32.24 36.78 -6.93
C SER A 325 32.86 38.18 -7.08
N TYR A 326 32.79 39.04 -6.04
CA TYR A 326 33.97 39.58 -5.31
C TYR A 326 33.59 40.44 -4.07
N SER A 327 34.27 40.09 -2.96
CA SER A 327 34.67 40.76 -1.70
C SER A 327 34.19 42.17 -1.27
N GLY A 328 33.98 42.32 0.06
CA GLY A 328 34.22 43.56 0.80
C GLY A 328 33.57 43.62 2.19
N ASP A 329 34.34 43.27 3.23
CA ASP A 329 34.03 43.42 4.66
C ASP A 329 33.83 44.89 5.10
N LEU A 330 32.88 45.13 6.01
CA LEU A 330 33.04 46.01 7.19
C LEU A 330 31.81 45.92 8.13
N SER A 331 32.07 45.40 9.32
CA SER A 331 31.21 45.33 10.51
C SER A 331 30.98 46.68 11.20
N LEU A 332 29.81 46.89 11.83
CA LEU A 332 29.61 47.13 13.29
C LEU A 332 28.29 47.86 13.65
N GLY A 333 27.60 47.36 14.69
CA GLY A 333 26.63 48.06 15.55
C GLY A 333 25.22 47.41 15.59
N TYR A 334 24.93 46.43 16.46
CA TYR A 334 24.34 46.54 17.83
C TYR A 334 23.05 47.39 17.86
N ASP A 335 21.86 46.99 18.31
CA ASP A 335 21.34 46.05 19.33
C ASP A 335 20.00 45.43 18.80
N ILE A 336 19.44 44.31 19.31
CA ILE A 336 18.46 44.31 20.41
C ILE A 336 18.14 42.87 20.88
N CYS A 337 18.02 42.79 22.20
CA CYS A 337 17.46 41.81 23.11
C CYS A 337 16.20 41.00 22.69
N TYR A 338 16.19 39.74 23.15
CA TYR A 338 15.06 38.97 23.73
C TYR A 338 13.66 39.00 23.05
N ARG A 339 13.20 37.84 22.54
CA ARG A 339 12.19 36.95 23.20
C ARG A 339 11.71 35.80 22.27
N ARG A 340 11.75 34.57 22.81
CA ARG A 340 10.91 33.39 22.49
C ARG A 340 9.45 33.63 22.91
N PRO A 341 8.48 32.71 22.68
CA PRO A 341 8.26 31.76 21.58
C PRO A 341 6.80 31.81 21.05
N LEU A 342 6.48 31.17 19.93
CA LEU A 342 5.16 30.56 19.64
C LEU A 342 5.22 29.66 18.39
N ALA A 343 5.49 28.37 18.63
CA ALA A 343 5.11 27.24 17.77
C ALA A 343 5.43 25.94 18.53
N GLN A 344 4.77 25.77 19.67
CA GLN A 344 4.56 24.49 20.34
C GLN A 344 3.18 24.61 21.01
N ILE A 345 2.52 23.46 21.19
CA ILE A 345 1.21 23.25 21.82
C ILE A 345 -0.03 23.32 20.90
N VAL A 346 -0.15 22.34 19.99
CA VAL A 346 -1.39 21.52 19.87
C VAL A 346 -0.97 20.05 19.94
N SER A 347 -0.37 19.69 21.07
CA SER A 347 -0.35 18.32 21.58
C SER A 347 -0.56 18.45 23.08
N GLN A 348 -1.50 17.69 23.62
CA GLN A 348 -1.90 17.60 25.02
C GLN A 348 -2.89 18.66 25.53
N THR A 349 -4.18 18.40 25.30
CA THR A 349 -5.12 18.20 26.41
C THR A 349 -6.33 17.39 25.93
N ASN A 350 -6.50 16.17 26.45
CA ASN A 350 -7.75 15.42 26.34
C ASN A 350 -8.39 15.44 27.73
N ALA A 351 -9.45 16.22 27.88
CA ALA A 351 -10.40 16.08 28.98
C ALA A 351 -11.76 16.63 28.51
N ALA A 352 -12.53 15.78 27.80
CA ALA A 352 -14.00 15.73 27.76
C ALA A 352 -14.49 14.98 26.51
N VAL A 353 -14.40 13.64 26.48
CA VAL A 353 -15.36 12.78 25.78
C VAL A 353 -15.49 11.46 26.54
N LEU A 354 -16.20 11.51 27.67
CA LEU A 354 -17.07 10.41 28.10
C LEU A 354 -18.49 10.98 28.01
N VAL A 355 -19.41 10.16 27.50
CA VAL A 355 -20.83 10.45 27.16
C VAL A 355 -21.08 11.04 25.75
N VAL A 356 -20.57 10.38 24.71
CA VAL A 356 -21.32 10.25 23.43
C VAL A 356 -21.13 8.84 22.88
N ASP A 357 -21.50 7.80 23.65
CA ASP A 357 -21.67 6.46 23.05
C ASP A 357 -22.86 5.67 23.62
N SER A 358 -23.93 6.37 24.02
CA SER A 358 -25.17 5.71 24.48
C SER A 358 -26.45 6.29 23.89
N TYR A 359 -26.36 7.12 22.83
CA TYR A 359 -27.54 7.71 22.16
C TYR A 359 -27.69 7.38 20.66
N ALA A 360 -26.70 6.76 20.02
CA ALA A 360 -26.82 6.28 18.64
C ALA A 360 -27.42 4.86 18.55
N THR A 361 -27.23 4.03 19.59
CA THR A 361 -27.71 2.64 19.63
C THR A 361 -29.23 2.55 19.82
N ILE A 362 -29.88 3.51 20.49
CA ILE A 362 -31.35 3.52 20.65
C ILE A 362 -32.07 4.22 19.47
N ARG A 363 -31.41 5.15 18.75
CA ARG A 363 -32.03 5.87 17.62
C ARG A 363 -31.99 5.08 16.29
N ARG A 364 -31.02 4.17 16.12
CA ARG A 364 -30.97 3.26 14.94
C ARG A 364 -31.89 2.04 15.08
N SER A 365 -32.24 1.60 16.30
CA SER A 365 -33.24 0.54 16.50
C SER A 365 -34.70 1.00 16.34
N MET A 366 -35.03 2.29 16.56
CA MET A 366 -36.42 2.78 16.40
C MET A 366 -36.74 3.42 15.04
N ARG A 367 -35.74 3.79 14.22
CA ARG A 367 -35.97 4.30 12.84
C ARG A 367 -35.98 3.22 11.76
N ARG A 368 -35.47 2.02 12.06
CA ARG A 368 -35.47 0.87 11.13
C ARG A 368 -36.82 0.14 11.04
N THR A 369 -37.76 0.34 11.97
CA THR A 369 -39.10 -0.28 11.89
C THR A 369 -40.17 0.63 11.23
N ALA A 370 -39.95 1.95 11.12
CA ALA A 370 -40.93 2.88 10.53
C ALA A 370 -40.63 3.31 9.08
N ALA A 371 -39.37 3.28 8.63
CA ALA A 371 -39.00 3.68 7.26
C ALA A 371 -39.11 2.53 6.21
N VAL A 372 -39.18 1.28 6.66
CA VAL A 372 -39.31 0.09 5.80
C VAL A 372 -40.75 -0.06 5.26
N VAL A 373 -41.78 0.39 5.99
CA VAL A 373 -43.19 0.21 5.56
C VAL A 373 -43.68 1.31 4.60
N THR A 374 -43.04 2.49 4.57
CA THR A 374 -43.49 3.61 3.71
C THR A 374 -42.68 3.77 2.42
N ARG A 375 -41.46 3.23 2.35
CA ARG A 375 -40.60 3.27 1.15
C ARG A 375 -40.90 2.14 0.15
N ILE A 376 -41.32 0.96 0.65
CA ILE A 376 -41.77 -0.17 -0.17
C ILE A 376 -43.04 0.15 -0.99
N ARG A 377 -43.89 1.09 -0.54
CA ARG A 377 -45.13 1.46 -1.27
C ARG A 377 -44.97 2.57 -2.31
N ARG A 378 -43.82 3.25 -2.40
CA ARG A 378 -43.67 4.42 -3.28
C ARG A 378 -42.59 4.25 -4.38
N ASP A 379 -41.64 3.35 -4.20
CA ASP A 379 -40.63 3.03 -5.21
C ASP A 379 -41.09 1.97 -6.25
N LEU A 380 -42.28 1.38 -6.08
CA LEU A 380 -42.94 0.48 -7.04
C LEU A 380 -43.67 1.19 -8.20
N ALA A 381 -43.54 2.52 -8.36
CA ALA A 381 -44.34 3.27 -9.35
C ALA A 381 -43.57 4.24 -10.26
N LYS A 382 -42.23 4.32 -10.22
CA LYS A 382 -41.48 5.31 -11.04
C LYS A 382 -40.13 4.84 -11.59
N ARG A 383 -40.02 3.57 -12.01
CA ARG A 383 -38.86 3.04 -12.77
C ARG A 383 -39.25 2.71 -14.22
N GLU A 384 -39.75 3.71 -14.93
CA GLU A 384 -39.76 3.74 -16.41
C GLU A 384 -39.27 5.12 -16.85
N GLU A 385 -38.31 5.10 -17.78
CA GLU A 385 -37.76 6.19 -18.58
C GLU A 385 -36.87 7.27 -17.91
N TYR A 386 -35.81 7.64 -18.65
CA TYR A 386 -34.89 8.78 -18.45
C TYR A 386 -33.70 8.64 -17.49
N SER A 387 -32.63 7.96 -17.94
CA SER A 387 -31.25 8.41 -17.63
C SER A 387 -30.23 7.82 -18.62
N GLU A 388 -30.29 8.28 -19.87
CA GLU A 388 -29.16 8.21 -20.80
C GLU A 388 -28.82 9.66 -21.21
N SER A 389 -27.53 9.95 -21.31
CA SER A 389 -26.92 11.25 -21.63
C SER A 389 -26.84 12.28 -20.49
N HIS A 390 -25.75 12.23 -19.72
CA HIS A 390 -24.85 13.37 -19.47
C HIS A 390 -23.87 13.03 -18.34
N ARG A 391 -22.69 12.50 -18.72
CA ARG A 391 -21.38 13.11 -18.41
C ARG A 391 -20.24 12.14 -18.74
N THR A 392 -19.89 12.13 -20.02
CA THR A 392 -18.49 12.16 -20.46
C THR A 392 -17.76 13.33 -19.78
N LEU A 393 -16.53 13.07 -19.33
CA LEU A 393 -15.41 14.00 -19.01
C LEU A 393 -14.80 13.77 -17.61
N SER A 394 -13.85 12.82 -17.56
CA SER A 394 -12.45 13.01 -17.10
C SER A 394 -11.96 11.70 -16.46
N ARG A 395 -11.38 10.77 -17.23
CA ARG A 395 -9.98 10.70 -17.69
C ARG A 395 -8.96 10.33 -16.60
N ARG A 396 -8.31 9.19 -16.89
CA ARG A 396 -6.85 8.93 -16.88
C ARG A 396 -6.12 8.83 -15.53
N GLY A 397 -5.82 7.59 -15.15
CA GLY A 397 -4.47 7.00 -15.14
C GLY A 397 -3.50 7.45 -14.04
N LYS A 398 -3.08 6.48 -13.20
CA LYS A 398 -1.67 6.22 -12.80
C LYS A 398 -1.58 5.12 -11.71
N GLY A 399 -0.55 4.27 -11.82
CA GLY A 399 -0.16 3.19 -10.92
C GLY A 399 -0.73 1.86 -11.44
N ASP A 400 0.05 0.89 -11.93
CA ASP A 400 1.24 0.36 -11.28
C ASP A 400 2.47 0.23 -12.20
N ILE A 401 3.56 0.84 -11.74
CA ILE A 401 4.95 0.51 -12.05
C ILE A 401 5.60 0.30 -10.68
N GLU A 402 6.44 -0.74 -10.57
CA GLU A 402 7.41 -1.06 -9.49
C GLU A 402 6.93 -1.85 -8.26
N ARG A 403 7.22 -3.17 -8.19
CA ARG A 403 7.55 -3.92 -6.94
C ARG A 403 8.38 -5.19 -7.20
N GLU A 404 9.71 -5.09 -7.25
CA GLU A 404 10.63 -6.26 -7.24
C GLU A 404 11.56 -6.35 -6.01
N ASN A 405 11.42 -5.46 -5.00
CA ASN A 405 12.37 -5.36 -3.87
C ASN A 405 11.75 -5.48 -2.45
N SER A 406 10.71 -6.29 -2.21
CA SER A 406 10.08 -6.39 -0.88
C SER A 406 10.64 -7.53 0.01
N VAL A 407 11.06 -7.20 1.23
CA VAL A 407 11.33 -8.20 2.30
C VAL A 407 10.01 -8.54 3.01
N ILE A 408 9.58 -9.80 2.95
CA ILE A 408 8.34 -10.28 3.58
C ILE A 408 8.69 -10.93 4.91
N VAL A 409 8.15 -10.39 6.00
CA VAL A 409 8.24 -10.98 7.34
C VAL A 409 6.89 -11.58 7.70
N THR A 410 6.86 -12.89 7.98
CA THR A 410 5.65 -13.60 8.39
C THR A 410 5.87 -14.20 9.77
N ALA A 411 4.98 -13.94 10.73
CA ALA A 411 5.00 -14.65 12.00
C ALA A 411 3.91 -15.73 12.00
N ILE A 412 4.26 -16.98 12.30
CA ILE A 412 3.30 -18.08 12.37
C ILE A 412 2.93 -18.36 13.83
N ARG A 413 1.62 -18.35 14.10
CA ARG A 413 1.02 -18.86 15.34
C ARG A 413 0.18 -20.09 15.01
N SER A 414 0.48 -21.24 15.63
CA SER A 414 -0.38 -22.42 15.56
C SER A 414 -1.62 -22.19 16.43
N ASN A 415 -2.82 -22.28 15.84
CA ASN A 415 -4.08 -22.37 16.58
C ASN A 415 -4.40 -23.85 16.81
N ASN A 416 -4.51 -24.27 18.09
CA ASN A 416 -4.91 -25.63 18.48
C ASN A 416 -6.39 -25.98 18.18
N ASN A 417 -7.04 -25.31 17.23
CA ASN A 417 -8.45 -25.55 16.89
C ASN A 417 -8.61 -26.14 15.47
N GLY A 418 -7.87 -27.21 15.19
CA GLY A 418 -8.11 -28.13 14.07
C GLY A 418 -8.50 -29.53 14.59
N PRO A 419 -9.10 -30.42 13.76
CA PRO A 419 -9.68 -31.68 14.22
C PRO A 419 -8.65 -32.62 14.88
N PRO A 420 -9.08 -33.63 15.67
CA PRO A 420 -8.28 -34.29 16.72
C PRO A 420 -7.11 -35.18 16.27
N ASN A 421 -6.65 -35.10 15.02
CA ASN A 421 -5.64 -36.02 14.49
C ASN A 421 -4.20 -35.49 14.55
N PHE A 422 -3.95 -34.34 15.17
CA PHE A 422 -2.59 -33.86 15.45
C PHE A 422 -2.20 -33.88 16.94
N ALA A 423 -2.94 -34.61 17.77
CA ALA A 423 -2.53 -34.92 19.14
C ALA A 423 -1.97 -36.35 19.23
N SER A 424 -0.88 -36.63 18.53
CA SER A 424 -0.05 -37.82 18.81
C SER A 424 1.43 -37.67 18.48
N SER A 425 1.99 -36.45 18.52
CA SER A 425 3.44 -36.28 18.58
C SER A 425 3.82 -35.38 19.75
N SER A 426 4.60 -35.95 20.66
CA SER A 426 5.20 -35.35 21.85
C SER A 426 6.27 -34.31 21.54
N ASP A 427 6.00 -33.36 20.64
CA ASP A 427 6.96 -32.32 20.28
C ASP A 427 6.31 -30.91 20.30
N ASN A 428 6.37 -30.28 21.48
CA ASN A 428 5.92 -28.91 21.77
C ASN A 428 6.80 -27.82 21.11
N ARG A 429 7.48 -28.12 20.00
CA ARG A 429 8.54 -27.27 19.40
C ARG A 429 8.09 -26.32 18.27
N LEU A 430 6.80 -26.23 17.94
CA LEU A 430 6.30 -25.43 16.79
C LEU A 430 5.72 -24.04 17.16
N LEU A 431 6.00 -23.51 18.36
CA LEU A 431 5.49 -22.21 18.81
C LEU A 431 6.49 -21.07 18.47
N ASN A 432 6.02 -19.99 17.82
CA ASN A 432 6.70 -18.70 17.61
C ASN A 432 7.86 -18.64 16.58
N HIS A 433 7.65 -19.08 15.33
CA HIS A 433 8.63 -18.90 14.25
C HIS A 433 8.40 -17.63 13.42
N ILE A 434 9.48 -16.92 13.10
CA ILE A 434 9.52 -15.81 12.14
C ILE A 434 10.01 -16.38 10.82
N LEU A 435 9.28 -16.13 9.75
CA LEU A 435 9.70 -16.41 8.38
C LEU A 435 10.13 -15.11 7.73
N ILE A 436 11.28 -15.17 7.08
CA ILE A 436 11.79 -14.07 6.27
C ILE A 436 11.87 -14.60 4.86
N ASN A 437 11.08 -14.02 3.95
CA ASN A 437 10.93 -14.46 2.56
C ASN A 437 10.60 -15.96 2.46
N GLY A 438 9.69 -16.43 3.32
CA GLY A 438 9.21 -17.82 3.35
C GLY A 438 10.18 -18.84 3.97
N LYS A 439 11.35 -18.41 4.48
CA LYS A 439 12.29 -19.28 5.21
C LYS A 439 12.16 -19.07 6.71
N ILE A 440 12.00 -20.16 7.45
CA ILE A 440 11.98 -20.14 8.92
C ILE A 440 13.33 -19.63 9.42
N ARG A 441 13.30 -18.65 10.31
CA ARG A 441 14.44 -18.23 11.12
C ARG A 441 14.24 -18.69 12.55
N HIS A 442 15.19 -19.46 13.03
CA HIS A 442 15.17 -20.03 14.38
C HIS A 442 15.73 -19.06 15.44
N THR A 443 16.49 -18.05 15.02
CA THR A 443 17.18 -17.10 15.91
C THR A 443 17.13 -15.67 15.37
N LEU A 444 17.16 -14.71 16.29
CA LEU A 444 17.29 -13.27 16.04
C LEU A 444 18.58 -12.81 16.75
N PRO A 445 19.21 -11.70 16.30
CA PRO A 445 18.76 -10.73 15.29
C PRO A 445 18.99 -11.17 13.83
N TYR A 446 18.27 -10.54 12.91
CA TYR A 446 18.44 -10.64 11.46
C TYR A 446 18.53 -9.24 10.86
N GLN A 447 19.49 -9.01 9.96
CA GLN A 447 19.72 -7.69 9.38
C GLN A 447 20.00 -7.79 7.88
N THR A 448 19.46 -6.83 7.13
CA THR A 448 19.80 -6.49 5.75
C THR A 448 20.16 -5.00 5.65
N ASP A 449 20.45 -4.52 4.44
CA ASP A 449 20.72 -3.09 4.17
C ASP A 449 19.50 -2.17 4.36
N ASP A 450 18.30 -2.75 4.47
CA ASP A 450 17.06 -1.99 4.58
C ASP A 450 16.30 -2.26 5.87
N VAL A 451 16.45 -3.46 6.46
CA VAL A 451 15.60 -3.95 7.55
C VAL A 451 16.43 -4.63 8.65
N ILE A 452 16.10 -4.30 9.90
CA ILE A 452 16.60 -4.96 11.11
C ILE A 452 15.41 -5.63 11.80
N ILE A 453 15.56 -6.91 12.11
CA ILE A 453 14.61 -7.71 12.87
C ILE A 453 15.32 -8.23 14.11
N ARG A 454 14.82 -7.92 15.30
CA ARG A 454 15.44 -8.33 16.57
C ARG A 454 14.41 -8.56 17.67
N ARG A 455 14.84 -9.10 18.81
CA ARG A 455 14.02 -9.10 20.01
C ARG A 455 14.18 -7.74 20.70
N ALA A 456 13.09 -7.00 20.85
CA ALA A 456 13.11 -5.74 21.58
C ALA A 456 12.82 -5.94 23.08
N SER A 457 12.17 -7.06 23.42
CA SER A 457 12.05 -7.57 24.79
C SER A 457 11.83 -9.08 24.76
N THR A 458 11.68 -9.72 25.93
CA THR A 458 11.33 -11.15 25.99
C THR A 458 9.92 -11.44 25.47
N VAL A 459 9.10 -10.39 25.29
CA VAL A 459 7.74 -10.46 24.75
C VAL A 459 7.68 -9.97 23.30
N PHE A 460 8.37 -8.88 22.96
CA PHE A 460 8.22 -8.20 21.66
C PHE A 460 9.35 -8.49 20.68
N ILE A 461 8.97 -8.78 19.44
CA ILE A 461 9.84 -8.76 18.27
C ILE A 461 9.72 -7.39 17.61
N GLU A 462 10.85 -6.78 17.26
CA GLU A 462 10.91 -5.54 16.49
C GLU A 462 11.29 -5.81 15.04
N VAL A 463 10.59 -5.15 14.12
CA VAL A 463 10.98 -4.98 12.72
C VAL A 463 11.09 -3.49 12.47
N ARG A 464 12.27 -3.02 12.06
CA ARG A 464 12.49 -1.62 11.71
C ARG A 464 13.31 -1.48 10.45
N ASN A 465 13.15 -0.38 9.73
CA ASN A 465 14.15 0.00 8.73
C ASN A 465 15.39 0.61 9.38
N ILE A 466 16.52 0.68 8.66
CA ILE A 466 17.78 1.23 9.20
C ILE A 466 17.61 2.65 9.74
N GLN A 467 16.88 3.51 9.01
CA GLN A 467 16.62 4.88 9.44
C GLN A 467 15.62 4.98 10.62
N SER A 468 15.04 3.85 11.05
CA SER A 468 14.03 3.76 12.12
C SER A 468 12.82 4.67 11.86
N THR A 469 12.48 4.91 10.60
CA THR A 469 11.31 5.70 10.20
C THR A 469 10.02 4.90 10.19
N VAL A 470 10.11 3.57 10.12
CA VAL A 470 9.03 2.61 10.32
C VAL A 470 9.51 1.58 11.34
N VAL A 471 8.79 1.46 12.46
CA VAL A 471 9.08 0.48 13.51
C VAL A 471 7.81 -0.28 13.83
N ILE A 472 7.90 -1.62 13.82
CA ILE A 472 6.80 -2.53 14.12
C ILE A 472 7.20 -3.37 15.32
N HIS A 473 6.41 -3.32 16.39
CA HIS A 473 6.55 -4.18 17.57
C HIS A 473 5.43 -5.22 17.56
N PHE A 474 5.81 -6.50 17.54
CA PHE A 474 4.87 -7.62 17.49
C PHE A 474 5.03 -8.52 18.71
N ASP A 475 3.92 -8.76 19.40
CA ASP A 475 3.79 -9.76 20.47
C ASP A 475 3.14 -11.04 19.93
N PRO A 476 3.91 -12.12 19.75
CA PRO A 476 3.40 -13.38 19.22
C PRO A 476 2.51 -14.15 20.22
N LEU A 477 2.64 -13.90 21.53
CA LEU A 477 1.92 -14.64 22.57
C LEU A 477 0.47 -14.16 22.68
N THR A 478 0.23 -12.86 22.55
CA THR A 478 -1.13 -12.29 22.63
C THR A 478 -1.62 -11.71 21.30
N SER A 479 -0.88 -11.90 20.20
CA SER A 479 -1.21 -11.40 18.85
C SER A 479 -1.40 -9.88 18.76
N ARG A 480 -0.57 -9.09 19.47
CA ARG A 480 -0.63 -7.61 19.42
C ARG A 480 0.41 -7.05 18.45
N ILE A 481 0.02 -6.06 17.65
CA ILE A 481 0.92 -5.34 16.73
C ILE A 481 0.85 -3.85 17.03
N TYR A 482 2.00 -3.20 17.18
CA TYR A 482 2.13 -1.76 17.29
C TYR A 482 2.96 -1.25 16.10
N ILE A 483 2.42 -0.29 15.36
CA ILE A 483 3.09 0.34 14.22
C ILE A 483 3.43 1.78 14.61
N LYS A 484 4.70 2.13 14.56
CA LYS A 484 5.24 3.47 14.81
C LYS A 484 5.80 4.01 13.52
N LEU A 485 5.31 5.17 13.09
CA LEU A 485 5.75 5.86 11.88
C LEU A 485 6.40 7.20 12.26
N HIS A 486 7.51 7.52 11.60
CA HIS A 486 8.12 8.83 11.70
C HIS A 486 7.16 9.92 11.16
N PRO A 487 7.14 11.14 11.73
CA PRO A 487 6.26 12.22 11.29
C PRO A 487 6.36 12.58 9.80
N SER A 488 7.45 12.19 9.12
CA SER A 488 7.59 12.35 7.67
C SER A 488 6.51 11.62 6.87
N PHE A 489 5.82 10.63 7.44
CA PHE A 489 4.70 9.94 6.79
C PHE A 489 3.35 10.66 6.94
N PHE A 490 3.31 11.84 7.58
CA PHE A 490 2.09 12.62 7.78
C PHE A 490 1.36 12.86 6.46
N ASN A 491 0.05 12.55 6.39
CA ASN A 491 -0.78 12.57 5.16
C ASN A 491 -0.33 11.62 4.03
N GLN A 492 0.64 10.72 4.25
CA GLN A 492 1.21 9.86 3.19
C GLN A 492 0.81 8.38 3.31
N VAL A 493 0.08 8.01 4.35
CA VAL A 493 -0.35 6.61 4.57
C VAL A 493 -1.86 6.48 4.52
N ARG A 494 -2.31 5.29 4.13
CA ARG A 494 -3.71 4.89 4.11
C ARG A 494 -3.78 3.39 4.41
N GLY A 495 -4.82 2.96 5.11
CA GLY A 495 -5.01 1.56 5.49
C GLY A 495 -5.96 1.46 6.68
N LEU A 496 -6.05 0.29 7.29
CA LEU A 496 -6.90 0.08 8.48
C LEU A 496 -6.51 0.94 9.68
N CYS A 497 -5.27 1.47 9.69
CA CYS A 497 -4.78 2.40 10.72
C CYS A 497 -5.05 3.88 10.40
N GLY A 498 -5.85 4.18 9.37
CA GLY A 498 -6.24 5.54 9.01
C GLY A 498 -5.27 6.27 8.09
N THR A 499 -5.34 7.60 8.11
CA THR A 499 -4.68 8.51 7.14
C THR A 499 -3.44 9.21 7.71
N PHE A 500 -3.17 9.05 9.01
CA PHE A 500 -2.07 9.69 9.75
C PHE A 500 -1.99 11.21 9.52
N ASN A 501 -3.13 11.88 9.69
CA ASN A 501 -3.27 13.32 9.51
C ASN A 501 -3.89 14.07 10.69
N TYR A 502 -4.11 13.37 11.82
CA TYR A 502 -4.82 13.81 13.02
C TYR A 502 -6.33 14.10 12.83
N VAL A 503 -6.93 13.73 11.70
CA VAL A 503 -8.36 13.92 11.39
C VAL A 503 -9.09 12.57 11.49
N THR A 504 -9.62 12.24 12.67
CA THR A 504 -10.29 10.94 12.89
C THR A 504 -11.55 10.70 12.05
N LYS A 505 -12.13 11.78 11.51
CA LYS A 505 -13.32 11.69 10.62
C LYS A 505 -13.00 11.09 9.26
N ASP A 506 -11.75 11.11 8.83
CA ASP A 506 -11.32 10.56 7.55
C ASP A 506 -10.46 9.30 7.69
N ASP A 507 -10.30 8.76 8.90
CA ASP A 507 -9.57 7.50 9.10
C ASP A 507 -10.21 6.31 8.36
N PHE A 508 -11.51 6.41 8.02
CA PHE A 508 -12.20 5.43 7.17
C PHE A 508 -12.16 5.78 5.68
N LEU A 509 -11.20 6.61 5.25
CA LEU A 509 -10.93 6.90 3.85
C LEU A 509 -10.44 5.63 3.15
N THR A 510 -11.15 5.23 2.10
CA THR A 510 -10.82 4.07 1.25
C THR A 510 -9.78 4.43 0.19
N PRO A 511 -9.18 3.45 -0.52
CA PRO A 511 -8.29 3.72 -1.66
C PRO A 511 -8.95 4.58 -2.74
N ASN A 512 -10.28 4.50 -2.85
CA ASN A 512 -11.10 5.27 -3.79
C ASN A 512 -11.38 6.72 -3.34
N ASN A 513 -10.74 7.21 -2.28
CA ASN A 513 -10.95 8.54 -1.68
C ASN A 513 -12.38 8.79 -1.16
N VAL A 514 -13.08 7.73 -0.76
CA VAL A 514 -14.41 7.81 -0.14
C VAL A 514 -14.27 7.48 1.34
N ILE A 515 -14.83 8.32 2.20
CA ILE A 515 -14.91 8.06 3.64
C ILE A 515 -16.11 7.14 3.87
N GLU A 516 -15.83 5.91 4.26
CA GLU A 516 -16.86 4.95 4.61
C GLU A 516 -17.37 5.16 6.03
N THR A 517 -18.65 4.87 6.25
CA THR A 517 -19.27 4.96 7.58
C THR A 517 -19.58 3.59 8.19
N ASN A 518 -19.48 2.54 7.36
CA ASN A 518 -19.60 1.15 7.78
C ASN A 518 -18.19 0.56 7.91
N LEU A 519 -17.88 0.04 9.11
CA LEU A 519 -16.60 -0.57 9.44
C LEU A 519 -16.25 -1.74 8.51
N VAL A 520 -17.23 -2.60 8.19
CA VAL A 520 -17.04 -3.77 7.33
C VAL A 520 -16.76 -3.34 5.89
N THR A 521 -17.50 -2.35 5.38
CA THR A 521 -17.27 -1.79 4.05
C THR A 521 -15.90 -1.12 3.93
N PHE A 522 -15.51 -0.34 4.94
CA PHE A 522 -14.17 0.25 5.05
C PHE A 522 -13.09 -0.83 5.06
N ALA A 523 -13.22 -1.84 5.93
CA ALA A 523 -12.23 -2.92 6.04
C ALA A 523 -12.12 -3.74 4.74
N ASN A 524 -13.25 -4.02 4.08
CA ASN A 524 -13.29 -4.71 2.80
C ASN A 524 -12.59 -3.93 1.69
N ALA A 525 -12.56 -2.59 1.74
CA ALA A 525 -11.86 -1.76 0.75
C ALA A 525 -10.33 -1.90 0.80
N TYR A 526 -9.78 -2.50 1.87
CA TYR A 526 -8.35 -2.73 2.08
C TYR A 526 -7.95 -4.21 2.06
N LEU A 527 -8.81 -5.09 1.56
CA LEU A 527 -8.51 -6.51 1.41
C LEU A 527 -7.30 -6.71 0.49
N ALA A 528 -6.27 -7.35 1.03
CA ALA A 528 -5.06 -7.71 0.28
C ALA A 528 -5.19 -9.07 -0.46
N SER A 529 -6.29 -9.79 -0.25
CA SER A 529 -6.60 -11.09 -0.87
C SER A 529 -8.11 -11.29 -1.00
N SER A 530 -8.54 -12.30 -1.76
CA SER A 530 -9.94 -12.69 -2.00
C SER A 530 -10.63 -13.32 -0.77
N CYS A 531 -10.63 -12.62 0.37
CA CYS A 531 -11.36 -13.00 1.57
C CYS A 531 -12.64 -12.19 1.69
N SER A 532 -13.80 -12.84 1.76
CA SER A 532 -15.09 -12.16 1.97
C SER A 532 -15.37 -12.05 3.47
N ILE A 533 -15.43 -10.82 4.02
CA ILE A 533 -15.95 -10.62 5.38
C ILE A 533 -17.49 -10.63 5.30
N PRO A 534 -18.21 -11.46 6.09
CA PRO A 534 -19.66 -11.47 6.09
C PRO A 534 -20.25 -10.10 6.47
N ASP A 535 -21.34 -9.70 5.80
CA ASP A 535 -21.96 -8.35 5.89
C ASP A 535 -22.64 -8.06 7.25
N GLN A 536 -22.57 -8.99 8.21
CA GLN A 536 -23.13 -8.84 9.55
C GLN A 536 -22.04 -8.51 10.57
N GLN A 537 -22.23 -7.38 11.25
CA GLN A 537 -21.55 -7.07 12.51
C GLN A 537 -22.07 -8.05 13.57
N ILE A 538 -21.41 -9.21 13.68
CA ILE A 538 -21.76 -10.23 14.67
C ILE A 538 -21.15 -9.81 16.00
N ASP A 539 -21.97 -9.30 16.92
CA ASP A 539 -21.59 -9.28 18.33
C ASP A 539 -21.54 -10.73 18.80
N THR A 540 -20.34 -11.25 19.08
CA THR A 540 -20.15 -12.64 19.52
C THR A 540 -20.95 -12.95 20.78
N CYS A 541 -21.13 -11.99 21.69
CA CYS A 541 -22.00 -12.16 22.86
C CYS A 541 -23.49 -12.23 22.50
N PHE A 542 -23.91 -11.64 21.39
CA PHE A 542 -25.28 -11.78 20.88
C PHE A 542 -25.56 -13.20 20.40
N ASN A 543 -24.57 -13.87 19.80
CA ASN A 543 -24.68 -15.28 19.37
C ASN A 543 -24.51 -16.28 20.53
N PHE A 544 -23.77 -15.89 21.57
CA PHE A 544 -23.52 -16.72 22.76
C PHE A 544 -23.99 -16.04 24.06
N PRO A 545 -25.30 -15.74 24.20
CA PRO A 545 -25.81 -14.94 25.33
C PRO A 545 -25.64 -15.63 26.69
N ALA A 546 -25.54 -16.98 26.71
CA ALA A 546 -25.26 -17.73 27.93
C ALA A 546 -23.88 -17.40 28.55
N ASN A 547 -22.92 -16.96 27.71
CA ASN A 547 -21.55 -16.67 28.14
C ASN A 547 -21.37 -15.20 28.55
N GLU A 548 -22.27 -14.30 28.14
CA GLU A 548 -22.14 -12.85 28.34
C GLU A 548 -21.98 -12.47 29.81
N HIS A 549 -22.77 -13.07 30.71
CA HIS A 549 -22.74 -12.74 32.13
C HIS A 549 -21.41 -13.14 32.79
N SER A 550 -20.91 -14.35 32.48
CA SER A 550 -19.62 -14.84 32.97
C SER A 550 -18.48 -14.00 32.38
N ALA A 551 -18.50 -13.72 31.08
CA ALA A 551 -17.49 -12.89 30.42
C ALA A 551 -17.42 -11.47 30.98
N ARG A 552 -18.59 -10.84 31.16
CA ARG A 552 -18.70 -9.51 31.78
C ARG A 552 -18.14 -9.49 33.19
N THR A 553 -18.44 -10.51 34.00
CA THR A 553 -17.98 -10.61 35.38
C THR A 553 -16.46 -10.81 35.43
N GLU A 554 -15.92 -11.77 34.68
CA GLU A 554 -14.48 -12.06 34.63
C GLU A 554 -13.66 -10.86 34.14
N CYS A 555 -14.01 -10.29 32.98
CA CYS A 555 -13.28 -9.17 32.40
C CYS A 555 -13.35 -7.90 33.26
N THR A 556 -14.52 -7.60 33.84
CA THR A 556 -14.67 -6.42 34.72
C THR A 556 -13.88 -6.57 36.00
N ASN A 557 -13.90 -7.74 36.64
CA ASN A 557 -13.16 -7.98 37.88
C ASN A 557 -11.65 -7.93 37.67
N LEU A 558 -11.15 -8.44 36.54
CA LEU A 558 -9.73 -8.41 36.20
C LEU A 558 -9.23 -6.98 35.93
N LEU A 559 -9.93 -6.24 35.06
CA LEU A 559 -9.43 -4.95 34.55
C LEU A 559 -9.81 -3.75 35.43
N LYS A 560 -10.75 -3.93 36.39
CA LYS A 560 -11.01 -2.96 37.46
C LYS A 560 -10.38 -3.36 38.79
N HIS A 561 -9.49 -4.36 38.79
CA HIS A 561 -8.77 -4.76 39.98
C HIS A 561 -7.99 -3.56 40.58
N SER A 562 -7.90 -3.49 41.91
CA SER A 562 -7.29 -2.36 42.62
C SER A 562 -5.83 -2.09 42.26
N ILE A 563 -5.11 -3.10 41.74
CA ILE A 563 -3.73 -2.93 41.25
C ILE A 563 -3.62 -1.95 40.09
N PHE A 564 -4.70 -1.76 39.32
CA PHE A 564 -4.78 -0.78 38.24
C PHE A 564 -5.20 0.62 38.73
N SER A 565 -5.49 0.81 40.02
CA SER A 565 -5.99 2.09 40.56
C SER A 565 -5.02 3.26 40.35
N SER A 566 -3.71 3.00 40.37
CA SER A 566 -2.68 4.00 40.08
C SER A 566 -2.75 4.51 38.63
N CYS A 567 -3.26 3.70 37.71
CA CYS A 567 -3.58 4.08 36.34
C CYS A 567 -5.05 4.50 36.25
N SER A 568 -5.38 5.57 37.00
CA SER A 568 -6.73 6.13 37.17
C SER A 568 -7.54 6.14 35.86
N PRO A 569 -8.89 5.96 35.91
CA PRO A 569 -9.76 6.10 34.73
C PRO A 569 -9.64 7.45 34.01
N LEU A 570 -9.10 8.47 34.70
CA LEU A 570 -8.82 9.80 34.12
C LEU A 570 -7.56 9.82 33.23
N ILE A 571 -6.71 8.79 33.29
CA ILE A 571 -5.46 8.64 32.52
C ILE A 571 -5.65 7.61 31.40
N ILE A 572 -6.18 6.42 31.74
CA ILE A 572 -6.58 5.37 30.80
C ILE A 572 -7.93 4.81 31.25
N ASP A 573 -8.97 4.95 30.42
CA ASP A 573 -10.28 4.34 30.69
C ASP A 573 -10.25 2.83 30.35
N PRO A 574 -10.45 1.92 31.33
CA PRO A 574 -10.42 0.48 31.07
C PRO A 574 -11.62 -0.02 30.26
N THR A 575 -12.65 0.80 30.02
CA THR A 575 -13.91 0.39 29.35
C THR A 575 -13.68 -0.23 27.98
N PHE A 576 -12.74 0.30 27.18
CA PHE A 576 -12.38 -0.27 25.88
C PHE A 576 -11.80 -1.69 25.99
N PHE A 577 -10.88 -1.89 26.93
CA PHE A 577 -10.24 -3.18 27.19
C PHE A 577 -11.24 -4.19 27.76
N ILE A 578 -12.14 -3.75 28.63
CA ILE A 578 -13.23 -4.57 29.18
C ILE A 578 -14.19 -5.01 28.07
N THR A 579 -14.65 -4.09 27.22
CA THR A 579 -15.60 -4.40 26.15
C THR A 579 -15.00 -5.35 25.12
N SER A 580 -13.72 -5.16 24.77
CA SER A 580 -13.00 -6.06 23.87
C SER A 580 -12.81 -7.45 24.50
N CYS A 581 -12.38 -7.52 25.76
CA CYS A 581 -12.26 -8.77 26.52
C CYS A 581 -13.60 -9.53 26.55
N ILE A 582 -14.72 -8.85 26.81
CA ILE A 582 -16.04 -9.48 26.88
C ILE A 582 -16.42 -10.10 25.52
N ARG A 583 -16.27 -9.34 24.44
CA ARG A 583 -16.58 -9.80 23.08
C ARG A 583 -15.77 -11.05 22.73
N ASP A 584 -14.47 -11.01 22.97
CA ASP A 584 -13.56 -12.09 22.59
C ASP A 584 -13.77 -13.33 23.49
N LEU A 585 -14.21 -13.16 24.74
CA LEU A 585 -14.49 -14.26 25.67
C LEU A 585 -15.86 -14.94 25.46
N CYS A 586 -16.77 -14.30 24.71
CA CYS A 586 -18.11 -14.84 24.44
C CYS A 586 -18.11 -15.94 23.38
N GLU A 587 -17.16 -15.92 22.44
CA GLU A 587 -17.05 -16.85 21.32
C GLU A 587 -16.62 -18.28 21.74
N ASP A 588 -15.96 -18.43 22.90
CA ASP A 588 -15.16 -19.62 23.21
C ASP A 588 -15.71 -20.50 24.37
N GLN A 589 -15.64 -21.82 24.18
CA GLN A 589 -16.04 -22.85 25.15
C GLN A 589 -14.87 -23.53 25.88
N SER A 590 -13.62 -23.32 25.45
CA SER A 590 -12.43 -23.93 26.05
C SER A 590 -11.80 -23.04 27.13
N THR A 591 -11.33 -23.64 28.22
CA THR A 591 -10.69 -22.90 29.33
C THR A 591 -9.36 -22.27 28.94
N ILE A 592 -8.60 -22.91 28.05
CA ILE A 592 -7.26 -22.48 27.61
C ILE A 592 -7.31 -21.16 26.83
N HIS A 593 -8.23 -21.05 25.87
CA HIS A 593 -8.37 -19.83 25.08
C HIS A 593 -8.99 -18.69 25.88
N ARG A 594 -9.89 -18.99 26.84
CA ARG A 594 -10.42 -17.97 27.77
C ARG A 594 -9.31 -17.31 28.59
N ASP A 595 -8.37 -18.08 29.13
CA ASP A 595 -7.25 -17.53 29.90
C ASP A 595 -6.30 -16.71 29.02
N GLN A 596 -6.08 -17.12 27.76
CA GLN A 596 -5.31 -16.34 26.79
C GLN A 596 -5.95 -14.98 26.46
N VAL A 597 -7.27 -14.94 26.24
CA VAL A 597 -8.03 -13.69 26.01
C VAL A 597 -7.93 -12.78 27.22
N LYS A 598 -8.13 -13.32 28.43
CA LYS A 598 -7.98 -12.55 29.69
C LYS A 598 -6.56 -12.03 29.87
N CYS A 599 -5.54 -12.83 29.57
CA CYS A 599 -4.15 -12.40 29.63
C CYS A 599 -3.83 -11.28 28.62
N SER A 600 -4.32 -11.39 27.39
CA SER A 600 -4.19 -10.33 26.38
C SER A 600 -4.79 -9.00 26.87
N ALA A 601 -5.95 -9.05 27.52
CA ALA A 601 -6.59 -7.86 28.06
C ALA A 601 -5.83 -7.22 29.25
N ILE A 602 -5.33 -8.05 30.18
CA ILE A 602 -4.52 -7.60 31.33
C ILE A 602 -3.26 -6.88 30.83
N THR A 603 -2.52 -7.54 29.94
CA THR A 603 -1.25 -7.05 29.42
C THR A 603 -1.40 -5.84 28.51
N ALA A 604 -2.53 -5.71 27.80
CA ALA A 604 -2.84 -4.52 27.00
C ALA A 604 -3.12 -3.29 27.88
N LEU A 605 -3.87 -3.44 28.97
CA LEU A 605 -4.12 -2.35 29.92
C LEU A 605 -2.83 -1.95 30.65
N ALA A 606 -2.07 -2.93 31.15
CA ALA A 606 -0.81 -2.68 31.85
C ALA A 606 0.20 -1.93 30.96
N HIS A 607 0.34 -2.34 29.70
CA HIS A 607 1.22 -1.67 28.74
C HIS A 607 0.73 -0.25 28.39
N ALA A 608 -0.58 -0.05 28.22
CA ALA A 608 -1.14 1.29 27.97
C ALA A 608 -0.86 2.26 29.12
N CYS A 609 -0.88 1.78 30.36
CA CYS A 609 -0.49 2.54 31.55
C CYS A 609 1.02 2.86 31.55
N ALA A 610 1.85 1.89 31.18
CA ALA A 610 3.29 2.08 31.10
C ALA A 610 3.70 3.14 30.07
N LEU A 611 3.02 3.22 28.92
CA LEU A 611 3.21 4.28 27.92
C LEU A 611 2.81 5.68 28.41
N LYS A 612 2.06 5.78 29.50
CA LYS A 612 1.76 7.04 30.22
C LYS A 612 2.71 7.30 31.40
N GLY A 613 3.75 6.49 31.55
CA GLY A 613 4.73 6.58 32.63
C GLY A 613 4.30 5.92 33.93
N ILE A 614 3.23 5.11 33.92
CA ILE A 614 2.70 4.43 35.12
C ILE A 614 3.00 2.94 35.00
N ILE A 615 4.03 2.48 35.70
CA ILE A 615 4.44 1.08 35.66
C ILE A 615 3.64 0.31 36.71
N ILE A 616 2.89 -0.70 36.26
CA ILE A 616 2.03 -1.52 37.13
C ILE A 616 2.67 -2.88 37.33
N ASP A 617 2.96 -3.22 38.57
CA ASP A 617 3.42 -4.56 38.95
C ASP A 617 2.24 -5.52 39.15
N TRP A 618 1.53 -5.82 38.05
CA TRP A 618 0.38 -6.72 38.10
C TRP A 618 0.78 -8.18 38.32
N MET A 619 2.03 -8.55 38.01
CA MET A 619 2.58 -9.89 38.20
C MET A 619 2.76 -10.25 39.68
N SER A 620 2.89 -9.27 40.57
CA SER A 620 2.86 -9.49 42.03
C SER A 620 1.52 -10.08 42.52
N ASN A 621 0.43 -9.85 41.79
CA ASN A 621 -0.88 -10.39 42.14
C ASN A 621 -1.03 -11.82 41.59
N LYS A 622 -1.14 -12.79 42.49
CA LYS A 622 -1.23 -14.21 42.14
C LYS A 622 -2.36 -14.54 41.15
N THR A 623 -3.51 -13.88 41.26
CA THR A 623 -4.68 -14.14 40.40
C THR A 623 -4.49 -13.62 38.98
N LEU A 624 -3.92 -12.42 38.85
CA LEU A 624 -3.60 -11.84 37.54
C LEU A 624 -2.45 -12.61 36.88
N ALA A 625 -1.38 -12.89 37.64
CA ALA A 625 -0.25 -13.68 37.17
C ALA A 625 -0.66 -15.08 36.72
N SER A 626 -1.50 -15.80 37.49
CA SER A 626 -1.96 -17.15 37.13
C SER A 626 -2.77 -17.18 35.84
N THR A 627 -3.49 -16.10 35.52
CA THR A 627 -4.25 -15.98 34.27
C THR A 627 -3.33 -16.00 33.04
N CYS A 628 -2.09 -15.52 33.19
CA CYS A 628 -1.10 -15.40 32.12
C CYS A 628 -0.07 -16.55 32.08
N GLN A 629 -0.07 -17.44 33.07
CA GLN A 629 0.89 -18.54 33.17
C GLN A 629 0.76 -19.56 32.05
N ILE A 630 -0.45 -19.80 31.52
CA ILE A 630 -0.71 -20.85 30.53
C ILE A 630 0.00 -20.62 29.18
N ILE A 631 0.28 -19.36 28.85
CA ILE A 631 1.04 -18.95 27.66
C ILE A 631 2.48 -18.53 28.01
N ASN A 632 2.93 -18.81 29.24
CA ASN A 632 4.24 -18.43 29.78
C ASN A 632 4.54 -16.91 29.65
N TYR A 633 3.51 -16.07 29.66
CA TYR A 633 3.69 -14.63 29.48
C TYR A 633 4.36 -14.02 30.71
N GLY A 634 5.41 -13.23 30.49
CA GLY A 634 6.17 -12.59 31.56
C GLY A 634 6.97 -13.54 32.46
N GLN A 635 7.18 -14.79 32.05
CA GLN A 635 8.04 -15.71 32.78
C GLN A 635 9.51 -15.33 32.59
N CYS A 636 10.11 -14.77 33.63
CA CYS A 636 11.54 -14.56 33.78
C CYS A 636 12.06 -15.71 34.65
N GLY A 637 12.94 -16.56 34.10
CA GLY A 637 13.21 -17.92 34.58
C GLY A 637 13.42 -18.07 36.11
N LEU A 638 12.95 -19.20 36.68
CA LEU A 638 12.92 -19.49 38.12
C LEU A 638 14.29 -19.42 38.85
N THR A 639 15.39 -19.47 38.10
CA THR A 639 16.77 -19.46 38.61
C THR A 639 17.52 -18.15 38.32
N SER A 640 16.88 -17.20 37.64
CA SER A 640 17.49 -15.97 37.13
C SER A 640 17.13 -14.78 38.02
N ARG A 641 18.09 -13.89 38.32
CA ARG A 641 17.84 -12.60 38.98
C ARG A 641 17.15 -11.58 38.05
N ALA A 642 16.27 -12.05 37.17
CA ALA A 642 15.56 -11.25 36.19
C ALA A 642 14.11 -11.04 36.67
N ASP A 643 13.70 -9.79 36.77
CA ASP A 643 12.34 -9.44 37.18
C ASP A 643 11.51 -9.05 35.96
N TYR A 644 10.21 -9.38 35.98
CA TYR A 644 9.30 -8.88 34.95
C TYR A 644 9.02 -7.39 35.18
N SER A 645 9.01 -6.62 34.11
CA SER A 645 8.63 -5.21 34.12
C SER A 645 7.79 -4.89 32.88
N GLU A 646 6.78 -4.03 33.04
CA GLU A 646 6.06 -3.40 31.92
C GLU A 646 6.93 -2.36 31.19
N CYS A 647 8.10 -2.06 31.75
CA CYS A 647 9.04 -1.07 31.24
C CYS A 647 10.47 -1.60 31.27
N VAL A 648 10.82 -2.36 30.26
CA VAL A 648 12.21 -2.70 29.93
C VAL A 648 12.69 -1.75 28.85
N SER A 649 13.92 -1.27 28.98
CA SER A 649 14.55 -0.46 27.95
C SER A 649 14.85 -1.32 26.72
N GLU A 650 14.47 -0.82 25.54
CA GLU A 650 14.86 -1.36 24.23
C GLU A 650 16.38 -1.28 23.94
N CYS A 651 17.14 -0.57 24.79
CA CYS A 651 18.55 -0.25 24.62
C CYS A 651 19.52 -1.14 25.42
N GLN A 652 19.01 -1.98 26.33
CA GLN A 652 19.82 -2.90 27.14
C GLN A 652 19.00 -4.15 27.40
N SER A 653 19.11 -5.14 26.52
CA SER A 653 18.17 -6.24 26.55
C SER A 653 18.87 -7.59 26.44
N PHE A 654 19.67 -7.84 25.40
CA PHE A 654 20.12 -9.20 25.10
C PHE A 654 21.61 -9.35 24.86
N CYS A 655 22.12 -10.58 24.98
CA CYS A 655 23.53 -10.87 24.73
C CYS A 655 23.84 -10.94 23.21
N THR A 656 22.87 -11.29 22.37
CA THR A 656 23.09 -11.46 20.92
C THR A 656 23.01 -10.18 20.09
N ASP A 657 22.58 -9.06 20.68
CA ASP A 657 22.33 -7.79 19.98
C ASP A 657 23.14 -6.60 20.52
N ILE A 658 24.17 -6.87 21.34
CA ILE A 658 25.07 -5.87 21.94
C ILE A 658 25.66 -4.90 20.90
N ASP A 659 26.01 -5.40 19.72
CA ASP A 659 26.63 -4.62 18.64
C ASP A 659 25.60 -3.89 17.74
N LEU A 660 24.30 -4.17 17.88
CA LEU A 660 23.23 -3.63 17.03
C LEU A 660 22.50 -2.43 17.66
N VAL A 661 22.72 -2.20 18.95
CA VAL A 661 22.10 -1.09 19.67
C VAL A 661 22.97 0.16 19.50
N PRO A 662 22.47 1.24 18.86
CA PRO A 662 23.24 2.46 18.69
C PRO A 662 23.53 3.14 20.03
N SER A 663 24.68 3.82 20.12
CA SER A 663 25.12 4.56 21.31
C SER A 663 24.18 5.71 21.74
N SER A 664 23.25 6.12 20.88
CA SER A 664 22.21 7.13 21.12
C SER A 664 20.79 6.56 21.16
N CYS A 665 20.63 5.32 21.63
CA CYS A 665 19.33 4.66 21.73
C CYS A 665 18.38 5.41 22.71
N VAL A 666 17.13 5.58 22.30
CA VAL A 666 16.08 6.24 23.10
C VAL A 666 15.36 5.18 23.92
N ASN A 667 15.39 5.30 25.25
CA ASN A 667 14.66 4.41 26.16
C ASN A 667 13.16 4.46 25.88
N GLN A 668 12.66 3.44 25.19
CA GLN A 668 11.23 3.14 25.08
C GLN A 668 10.87 1.96 25.97
N CYS A 669 9.63 1.97 26.43
CA CYS A 669 9.11 1.13 27.48
C CYS A 669 8.41 -0.08 26.85
N LEU A 670 9.04 -1.25 26.88
CA LEU A 670 8.42 -2.50 26.42
C LEU A 670 8.27 -3.51 27.57
N PRO A 671 7.16 -4.27 27.63
CA PRO A 671 6.98 -5.34 28.59
C PRO A 671 8.00 -6.47 28.37
N GLY A 672 8.60 -6.98 29.43
CA GLY A 672 9.55 -8.08 29.35
C GLY A 672 10.35 -8.30 30.63
N CYS A 673 11.36 -9.14 30.54
CA CYS A 673 12.30 -9.38 31.64
C CYS A 673 13.38 -8.30 31.66
N THR A 674 13.65 -7.73 32.82
CA THR A 674 14.75 -6.78 33.04
C THR A 674 15.87 -7.46 33.82
N CYS A 675 17.11 -7.12 33.46
CA CYS A 675 18.30 -7.49 34.21
C CYS A 675 18.77 -6.32 35.10
N GLY A 676 19.63 -6.62 36.08
CA GLY A 676 20.25 -5.59 36.91
C GLY A 676 21.15 -4.65 36.09
N VAL A 677 21.47 -3.48 36.64
CA VAL A 677 22.30 -2.47 35.95
C VAL A 677 23.61 -3.08 35.46
N GLY A 678 23.89 -2.94 34.15
CA GLY A 678 25.10 -3.45 33.50
C GLY A 678 25.08 -4.95 33.16
N GLN A 679 23.93 -5.61 33.30
CA GLN A 679 23.72 -7.01 32.91
C GLN A 679 22.79 -7.11 31.69
N PHE A 680 22.99 -8.16 30.89
CA PHE A 680 22.27 -8.47 29.66
C PHE A 680 21.57 -9.82 29.80
N TYR A 681 20.40 -9.98 29.19
CA TYR A 681 19.68 -11.25 29.23
C TYR A 681 20.25 -12.21 28.18
N ASP A 682 20.81 -13.34 28.60
CA ASP A 682 21.24 -14.40 27.68
C ASP A 682 20.04 -15.24 27.27
N GLU A 683 19.69 -15.19 25.98
CA GLU A 683 18.51 -15.86 25.41
C GLU A 683 18.63 -17.37 25.38
N HIS A 684 19.86 -17.90 25.38
CA HIS A 684 20.10 -19.34 25.36
C HIS A 684 20.00 -19.93 26.76
N SER A 685 20.66 -19.29 27.73
CA SER A 685 20.67 -19.79 29.12
C SER A 685 19.52 -19.26 29.98
N HIS A 686 18.77 -18.26 29.51
CA HIS A 686 17.72 -17.54 30.23
C HIS A 686 18.19 -16.90 31.55
N VAL A 687 19.45 -16.43 31.59
CA VAL A 687 20.10 -15.86 32.79
C VAL A 687 20.67 -14.48 32.48
N CYS A 688 20.58 -13.55 33.43
CA CYS A 688 21.27 -12.26 33.34
C CYS A 688 22.79 -12.42 33.51
N ARG A 689 23.55 -11.95 32.52
CA ARG A 689 25.01 -12.05 32.43
C ARG A 689 25.64 -10.66 32.38
N LEU A 690 26.85 -10.50 32.89
CA LEU A 690 27.66 -9.33 32.53
C LEU A 690 28.09 -9.45 31.06
N GLN A 691 28.39 -8.33 30.39
CA GLN A 691 28.81 -8.33 28.98
C GLN A 691 29.96 -9.32 28.68
N GLN A 692 30.94 -9.42 29.56
CA GLN A 692 32.07 -10.35 29.44
C GLN A 692 31.68 -11.84 29.54
N GLU A 693 30.49 -12.13 30.08
CA GLU A 693 29.93 -13.48 30.25
C GLU A 693 28.83 -13.80 29.22
N CYS A 694 28.56 -12.89 28.28
CA CYS A 694 27.57 -13.09 27.23
C CYS A 694 28.06 -14.09 26.18
N SER A 695 27.20 -15.05 25.86
CA SER A 695 27.38 -15.95 24.73
C SER A 695 27.19 -15.19 23.41
N CYS A 696 28.01 -15.49 22.40
CA CYS A 696 27.87 -14.94 21.06
C CYS A 696 27.09 -15.92 20.18
N TYR A 697 26.40 -15.43 19.14
CA TYR A 697 25.69 -16.29 18.18
C TYR A 697 26.31 -16.16 16.78
N GLU A 698 26.62 -17.28 16.13
CA GLU A 698 27.10 -17.31 14.74
C GLU A 698 25.98 -17.79 13.81
N SER A 699 25.68 -16.98 12.79
CA SER A 699 24.47 -17.09 12.00
C SER A 699 24.50 -18.12 10.86
N GLN A 700 25.68 -18.61 10.45
CA GLN A 700 25.82 -19.58 9.35
C GLN A 700 25.81 -21.04 9.83
N SER A 701 26.40 -21.29 10.99
CA SER A 701 26.50 -22.58 11.68
C SER A 701 25.38 -22.79 12.70
N GLU A 702 24.61 -21.73 13.01
CA GLU A 702 23.52 -21.71 13.98
C GLU A 702 23.97 -22.13 15.40
N GLN A 703 25.18 -21.72 15.80
CA GLN A 703 25.78 -22.10 17.08
C GLN A 703 25.93 -20.92 18.05
N TYR A 704 25.64 -21.20 19.32
CA TYR A 704 25.99 -20.33 20.45
C TYR A 704 27.39 -20.65 20.94
N ILE A 705 28.22 -19.62 21.06
CA ILE A 705 29.62 -19.73 21.46
C ILE A 705 29.77 -19.11 22.84
N HIS A 706 30.19 -19.93 23.79
CA HIS A 706 30.47 -19.47 25.15
C HIS A 706 31.61 -18.44 25.17
N PRO A 707 31.60 -17.51 26.13
CA PRO A 707 32.70 -16.57 26.34
C PRO A 707 34.03 -17.32 26.48
N SER A 708 35.09 -16.83 25.83
CA SER A 708 36.43 -17.43 25.85
C SER A 708 36.59 -18.76 25.11
N HIS A 709 35.56 -19.25 24.39
CA HIS A 709 35.68 -20.41 23.51
C HIS A 709 36.02 -19.94 22.10
N SER A 710 37.06 -20.53 21.51
CA SER A 710 37.45 -20.35 20.12
C SER A 710 36.98 -21.53 19.28
N PHE A 711 36.39 -21.28 18.12
CA PHE A 711 35.93 -22.33 17.21
C PHE A 711 36.35 -22.01 15.78
N LEU A 712 36.50 -23.08 14.98
CA LEU A 712 36.84 -22.99 13.57
C LEU A 712 35.56 -22.92 12.77
N VAL A 713 35.34 -21.81 12.06
CA VAL A 713 34.23 -21.71 11.11
C VAL A 713 34.58 -22.53 9.87
N GLN A 714 33.73 -23.49 9.48
CA GLN A 714 33.87 -24.25 8.23
C GLN A 714 33.44 -23.40 7.02
N THR A 715 34.20 -22.36 6.71
CA THR A 715 34.11 -21.59 5.47
C THR A 715 35.39 -21.80 4.64
N PRO A 716 35.42 -21.42 3.35
CA PRO A 716 36.53 -21.76 2.43
C PRO A 716 37.90 -21.16 2.81
N ILE A 717 37.94 -20.30 3.82
CA ILE A 717 39.11 -19.57 4.30
C ILE A 717 39.00 -19.58 5.83
N VAL A 718 39.78 -20.43 6.49
CA VAL A 718 39.65 -20.72 7.92
C VAL A 718 39.81 -19.45 8.77
N SER A 719 38.79 -19.10 9.57
CA SER A 719 38.86 -18.05 10.60
C SER A 719 38.84 -18.67 12.01
N ASN A 720 39.72 -18.18 12.88
CA ASN A 720 39.65 -18.42 14.32
C ASN A 720 38.82 -17.28 14.93
N CYS A 721 37.60 -17.60 15.33
CA CYS A 721 36.70 -16.65 15.98
C CYS A 721 36.59 -17.00 17.45
N SER A 722 36.73 -15.98 18.30
CA SER A 722 36.56 -16.08 19.74
C SER A 722 35.45 -15.15 20.19
N CYS A 723 34.57 -15.64 21.06
CA CYS A 723 33.56 -14.78 21.69
C CYS A 723 34.19 -14.02 22.86
N SER A 724 34.24 -12.69 22.77
CA SER A 724 34.77 -11.81 23.81
C SER A 724 33.85 -10.60 24.00
N ASN A 725 33.43 -10.34 25.23
CA ASN A 725 32.52 -9.24 25.59
C ASN A 725 31.17 -9.25 24.83
N GLY A 726 30.63 -10.44 24.56
CA GLY A 726 29.38 -10.61 23.81
C GLY A 726 29.50 -10.29 22.32
N SER A 727 30.72 -10.02 21.82
CA SER A 727 31.01 -9.74 20.42
C SER A 727 31.94 -10.81 19.83
N LEU A 728 31.69 -11.19 18.58
CA LEU A 728 32.53 -12.12 17.84
C LEU A 728 33.83 -11.44 17.40
N GLN A 729 34.93 -11.77 18.07
CA GLN A 729 36.27 -11.28 17.75
C GLN A 729 37.01 -12.35 16.93
N CYS A 730 37.10 -12.14 15.62
CA CYS A 730 37.81 -13.03 14.71
C CYS A 730 39.19 -12.44 14.36
N THR A 731 40.26 -13.18 14.61
CA THR A 731 41.62 -12.76 14.22
C THR A 731 41.87 -13.13 12.76
N SER A 732 42.18 -12.16 11.91
CA SER A 732 42.73 -12.39 10.58
C SER A 732 44.23 -12.68 10.67
N PHE A 733 44.72 -13.66 9.90
CA PHE A 733 46.17 -13.86 9.71
C PHE A 733 46.58 -13.82 8.23
N ASP A 734 47.67 -13.08 8.05
CA ASP A 734 48.73 -13.05 7.03
C ASP A 734 48.49 -12.50 5.60
N HIS A 735 49.37 -11.57 5.24
CA HIS A 735 49.34 -10.64 4.09
C HIS A 735 49.67 -11.28 2.72
N ASN A 736 49.70 -12.61 2.59
CA ASN A 736 50.24 -13.30 1.40
C ASN A 736 49.26 -14.26 0.68
N GLN A 737 47.93 -14.08 0.81
CA GLN A 737 46.94 -15.03 0.25
C GLN A 737 45.91 -14.46 -0.75
N CYS A 738 46.12 -13.28 -1.33
CA CYS A 738 45.28 -12.90 -2.47
C CYS A 738 45.61 -13.80 -3.68
N SER A 739 44.57 -14.24 -4.40
CA SER A 739 44.72 -14.90 -5.70
C SER A 739 45.68 -14.10 -6.57
N SER A 740 46.46 -14.73 -7.45
CA SER A 740 47.43 -14.02 -8.32
C SER A 740 46.80 -12.95 -9.22
N THR A 741 45.46 -12.89 -9.27
CA THR A 741 44.67 -11.90 -10.02
C THR A 741 44.04 -10.81 -9.14
N GLN A 742 44.17 -10.90 -7.82
CA GLN A 742 43.66 -9.96 -6.82
C GLN A 742 44.81 -9.18 -6.18
N ILE A 743 44.49 -8.03 -5.59
CA ILE A 743 45.42 -7.20 -4.82
C ILE A 743 44.89 -7.04 -3.40
N TYR A 744 45.79 -7.08 -2.41
CA TYR A 744 45.41 -6.82 -1.03
C TYR A 744 45.18 -5.32 -0.81
N SER A 745 44.08 -4.96 -0.14
CA SER A 745 43.77 -3.59 0.26
C SER A 745 43.14 -3.56 1.65
N LEU A 746 43.59 -2.59 2.47
CA LEU A 746 43.04 -2.29 3.80
C LEU A 746 41.62 -1.72 3.74
N ASN A 747 41.18 -1.27 2.56
CA ASN A 747 39.89 -0.66 2.31
C ASN A 747 39.18 -1.39 1.16
N THR A 748 39.11 -2.72 1.26
CA THR A 748 38.40 -3.58 0.32
C THR A 748 36.92 -3.56 0.63
N THR A 749 36.08 -3.35 -0.38
CA THR A 749 34.63 -3.50 -0.23
C THR A 749 34.28 -4.96 0.03
N PHE A 750 33.45 -5.23 1.05
CA PHE A 750 32.93 -6.57 1.32
C PHE A 750 31.85 -7.00 0.30
N CYS A 751 31.42 -6.08 -0.57
CA CYS A 751 30.55 -6.37 -1.71
C CYS A 751 31.32 -6.15 -3.02
N PRO A 752 32.22 -7.07 -3.40
CA PRO A 752 33.01 -6.91 -4.61
C PRO A 752 32.09 -6.80 -5.84
N ARG A 753 32.49 -5.94 -6.80
CA ARG A 753 31.84 -5.90 -8.11
C ARG A 753 32.11 -7.21 -8.83
N THR A 754 31.05 -7.88 -9.25
CA THR A 754 31.05 -9.15 -9.96
C THR A 754 30.34 -9.04 -11.31
N CYS A 755 30.38 -10.10 -12.11
CA CYS A 755 29.70 -10.14 -13.41
C CYS A 755 28.18 -9.92 -13.31
N THR A 756 27.56 -10.28 -12.19
CA THR A 756 26.12 -10.13 -11.96
C THR A 756 25.73 -8.75 -11.44
N ASN A 757 26.63 -8.01 -10.78
CA ASN A 757 26.29 -6.74 -10.13
C ASN A 757 27.05 -5.50 -10.66
N TYR A 758 27.98 -5.63 -11.62
CA TYR A 758 28.84 -4.51 -12.02
C TYR A 758 28.09 -3.33 -12.67
N LEU A 759 26.93 -3.52 -13.28
CA LEU A 759 26.12 -2.43 -13.85
C LEU A 759 25.34 -1.65 -12.78
N SER A 760 25.07 -2.29 -11.65
CA SER A 760 24.49 -1.64 -10.49
C SER A 760 25.54 -0.71 -9.89
N HIS A 761 25.23 0.59 -9.74
CA HIS A 761 26.08 1.55 -9.03
C HIS A 761 25.98 1.35 -7.51
N TYR A 762 25.89 0.09 -7.08
CA TYR A 762 25.70 -0.32 -5.70
C TYR A 762 27.06 -0.42 -5.02
N ASP A 763 27.26 0.47 -4.06
CA ASP A 763 28.34 0.45 -3.09
C ASP A 763 27.70 0.21 -1.73
N CYS A 764 27.93 -0.96 -1.14
CA CYS A 764 27.30 -1.32 0.14
C CYS A 764 27.92 -0.60 1.34
N GLY A 765 28.96 0.22 1.14
CA GLY A 765 29.56 1.03 2.20
C GLY A 765 30.33 0.23 3.26
N LEU A 766 30.42 -1.09 3.10
CA LEU A 766 31.14 -1.99 4.00
C LEU A 766 32.57 -2.17 3.51
N TYR A 767 33.53 -1.64 4.26
CA TYR A 767 34.94 -1.66 3.90
C TYR A 767 35.80 -2.27 5.00
N GLY A 768 36.83 -3.02 4.60
CA GLY A 768 37.81 -3.56 5.53
C GLY A 768 39.00 -4.20 4.82
N PRO A 769 39.97 -4.72 5.58
CA PRO A 769 41.13 -5.40 5.01
C PRO A 769 40.71 -6.68 4.28
N GLY A 770 41.10 -6.80 3.00
CA GLY A 770 40.71 -7.92 2.15
C GLY A 770 41.41 -7.93 0.79
N CYS A 771 41.03 -8.87 -0.07
CA CYS A 771 41.51 -8.95 -1.44
C CYS A 771 40.48 -8.33 -2.40
N THR A 772 40.91 -7.35 -3.19
CA THR A 772 40.07 -6.67 -4.19
C THR A 772 40.60 -6.92 -5.60
N CYS A 773 39.75 -6.73 -6.61
CA CYS A 773 40.20 -6.77 -7.99
C CYS A 773 40.96 -5.48 -8.35
N PRO A 774 42.07 -5.58 -9.09
CA PRO A 774 42.77 -4.41 -9.59
C PRO A 774 41.87 -3.59 -10.52
N SER A 775 42.14 -2.28 -10.63
CA SER A 775 41.34 -1.34 -11.41
C SER A 775 41.04 -1.86 -12.83
N GLY A 776 39.77 -1.79 -13.25
CA GLY A 776 39.30 -2.27 -14.56
C GLY A 776 38.95 -3.76 -14.60
N LYS A 777 39.13 -4.51 -13.52
CA LYS A 777 38.68 -5.90 -13.39
C LYS A 777 37.58 -6.06 -12.35
N ILE A 778 36.78 -7.10 -12.52
CA ILE A 778 35.69 -7.48 -11.63
C ILE A 778 35.79 -8.97 -11.28
N LEU A 779 35.18 -9.35 -10.16
CA LEU A 779 35.25 -10.70 -9.65
C LEU A 779 34.32 -11.62 -10.46
N LEU A 780 34.82 -12.76 -10.93
CA LEU A 780 33.97 -13.76 -11.60
C LEU A 780 33.04 -14.43 -10.58
N ASP A 781 31.74 -14.45 -10.87
CA ASP A 781 30.74 -15.20 -10.10
C ASP A 781 31.01 -16.70 -10.25
N SER A 782 31.53 -17.35 -9.20
CA SER A 782 31.91 -18.77 -9.25
C SER A 782 31.21 -19.59 -8.17
N THR A 783 30.65 -20.74 -8.56
CA THR A 783 30.19 -21.84 -7.69
C THR A 783 31.34 -22.74 -7.22
N SER A 784 32.58 -22.47 -7.64
CA SER A 784 33.80 -23.20 -7.27
C SER A 784 34.79 -22.27 -6.58
N HIS A 785 35.53 -22.78 -5.59
CA HIS A 785 36.36 -22.03 -4.63
C HIS A 785 37.54 -21.20 -5.19
N GLN A 786 37.58 -20.88 -6.49
CA GLN A 786 38.63 -20.03 -7.10
C GLN A 786 38.07 -18.64 -7.43
N GLN A 787 38.37 -17.67 -6.55
CA GLN A 787 38.10 -16.25 -6.78
C GLN A 787 39.09 -15.68 -7.81
N LYS A 788 38.59 -15.33 -9.01
CA LYS A 788 39.39 -14.82 -10.12
C LYS A 788 38.87 -13.47 -10.60
N CYS A 789 39.78 -12.50 -10.80
CA CYS A 789 39.43 -11.20 -11.38
C CYS A 789 39.58 -11.24 -12.91
N ILE A 790 38.50 -10.90 -13.62
CA ILE A 790 38.41 -10.88 -15.08
C ILE A 790 37.98 -9.49 -15.57
N SER A 791 38.14 -9.22 -16.87
CA SER A 791 37.60 -7.99 -17.46
C SER A 791 36.08 -8.11 -17.63
N ILE A 792 35.38 -6.98 -17.65
CA ILE A 792 33.92 -6.94 -17.83
C ILE A 792 33.51 -7.66 -19.12
N GLU A 793 34.29 -7.50 -20.20
CA GLU A 793 34.02 -8.10 -21.50
C GLU A 793 34.03 -9.64 -21.48
N GLU A 794 34.74 -10.24 -20.52
CA GLU A 794 34.89 -11.69 -20.33
C GLU A 794 33.79 -12.29 -19.44
N CYS A 795 32.83 -11.49 -18.96
CA CYS A 795 31.77 -12.01 -18.09
C CYS A 795 30.83 -12.98 -18.81
N PRO A 796 30.57 -14.17 -18.24
CA PRO A 796 29.54 -15.07 -18.74
C PRO A 796 28.14 -14.60 -18.34
N CYS A 797 27.12 -15.04 -19.07
CA CYS A 797 25.72 -14.78 -18.71
C CYS A 797 25.21 -15.86 -17.75
N GLN A 798 24.28 -15.51 -16.86
CA GLN A 798 23.66 -16.45 -15.94
C GLN A 798 22.14 -16.50 -16.15
N TYR A 799 21.58 -17.71 -16.16
CA TYR A 799 20.13 -17.94 -16.19
C TYR A 799 19.79 -19.24 -15.45
N ASN A 800 18.76 -19.23 -14.59
CA ASN A 800 18.37 -20.38 -13.75
C ASN A 800 19.55 -21.08 -13.01
N ARG A 801 20.50 -20.28 -12.50
CA ARG A 801 21.71 -20.77 -11.81
C ARG A 801 22.67 -21.60 -12.68
N GLN A 802 22.48 -21.59 -14.00
CA GLN A 802 23.43 -22.11 -14.98
C GLN A 802 24.22 -20.97 -15.62
N ILE A 803 25.48 -21.25 -15.96
CA ILE A 803 26.43 -20.30 -16.55
C ILE A 803 26.48 -20.56 -18.06
N TYR A 804 26.39 -19.49 -18.84
CA TYR A 804 26.40 -19.51 -20.29
C TYR A 804 27.54 -18.64 -20.84
N ILE A 805 28.33 -19.20 -21.75
CA ILE A 805 29.43 -18.46 -22.41
C ILE A 805 28.93 -17.66 -23.62
N GLU A 806 29.76 -16.76 -24.14
CA GLU A 806 29.40 -15.90 -25.28
C GLU A 806 28.84 -16.72 -26.45
N ASN A 807 27.69 -16.28 -26.98
CA ASN A 807 26.91 -16.89 -28.05
C ASN A 807 26.07 -18.13 -27.68
N GLU A 808 26.10 -18.62 -26.44
CA GLU A 808 25.13 -19.62 -26.00
C GLU A 808 23.73 -19.03 -25.88
N THR A 809 22.73 -19.88 -26.09
CA THR A 809 21.32 -19.47 -26.18
C THR A 809 20.46 -20.15 -25.15
N ILE A 810 19.52 -19.40 -24.58
CA ILE A 810 18.44 -19.89 -23.72
C ILE A 810 17.09 -19.53 -24.31
N ILE A 811 16.04 -20.19 -23.83
CA ILE A 811 14.66 -19.87 -24.16
C ILE A 811 13.96 -19.40 -22.87
N GLN A 812 13.40 -18.20 -22.86
CA GLN A 812 12.78 -17.54 -21.69
C GLN A 812 11.24 -17.53 -21.68
N ASN A 813 10.71 -17.30 -20.46
CA ASN A 813 9.36 -17.51 -19.90
C ASN A 813 8.23 -16.57 -20.39
N ASP A 814 7.94 -16.54 -21.69
CA ASP A 814 6.55 -16.39 -22.19
C ASP A 814 6.25 -17.69 -22.93
N HIS A 815 5.89 -18.76 -22.22
CA HIS A 815 5.61 -20.09 -22.82
C HIS A 815 6.73 -20.67 -23.73
N GLY A 816 7.97 -20.18 -23.60
CA GLY A 816 9.13 -20.68 -24.33
C GLY A 816 9.37 -20.07 -25.72
N CYS A 817 9.03 -18.79 -25.95
CA CYS A 817 9.21 -18.16 -27.28
C CYS A 817 10.08 -16.91 -27.28
N GLN A 818 10.96 -16.75 -26.30
CA GLN A 818 11.99 -15.73 -26.33
C GLN A 818 13.37 -16.41 -26.36
N ASN A 819 14.08 -16.38 -27.48
CA ASN A 819 15.46 -16.86 -27.53
C ASN A 819 16.39 -15.74 -27.11
N CYS A 820 17.13 -15.95 -26.03
CA CYS A 820 18.16 -15.04 -25.59
C CYS A 820 19.53 -15.62 -25.87
N THR A 821 20.38 -14.82 -26.51
CA THR A 821 21.77 -15.14 -26.77
C THR A 821 22.66 -14.39 -25.80
N CYS A 822 23.60 -15.07 -25.16
CA CYS A 822 24.59 -14.44 -24.30
C CYS A 822 25.55 -13.58 -25.12
N LYS A 823 25.75 -12.33 -24.71
CA LYS A 823 26.69 -11.36 -25.31
C LYS A 823 27.79 -11.00 -24.31
N LYS A 824 28.88 -10.44 -24.84
CA LYS A 824 29.99 -9.89 -24.04
C LYS A 824 29.47 -8.98 -22.94
N GLY A 825 30.11 -9.02 -21.77
CA GLY A 825 29.63 -8.29 -20.60
C GLY A 825 28.61 -9.03 -19.74
N GLY A 826 28.37 -10.33 -19.98
CA GLY A 826 27.35 -11.09 -19.23
C GLY A 826 25.91 -10.66 -19.53
N LEU A 827 25.67 -10.05 -20.70
CA LEU A 827 24.37 -9.48 -21.07
C LEU A 827 23.58 -10.42 -21.99
N TRP A 828 22.29 -10.60 -21.68
CA TRP A 828 21.36 -11.34 -22.55
C TRP A 828 20.83 -10.45 -23.68
N SER A 829 20.93 -10.93 -24.91
CA SER A 829 20.29 -10.32 -26.08
C SER A 829 19.14 -11.20 -26.55
N CYS A 830 17.91 -10.77 -26.29
CA CYS A 830 16.70 -11.56 -26.51
C CYS A 830 15.94 -11.19 -27.79
N LYS A 831 15.45 -12.21 -28.50
CA LYS A 831 14.57 -12.11 -29.66
C LYS A 831 13.26 -12.85 -29.40
N LYS A 832 12.13 -12.13 -29.49
CA LYS A 832 10.77 -12.66 -29.30
C LYS A 832 10.29 -13.35 -30.60
N PHE A 833 9.70 -14.54 -30.48
CA PHE A 833 9.03 -15.30 -31.55
C PHE A 833 7.52 -15.29 -31.35
N SER A 834 6.77 -15.65 -32.39
CA SER A 834 5.33 -15.89 -32.32
C SER A 834 5.04 -17.07 -31.40
N CYS A 835 4.53 -16.77 -30.21
CA CYS A 835 4.08 -17.77 -29.24
C CYS A 835 2.72 -18.34 -29.59
N THR A 836 2.40 -19.48 -28.98
CA THR A 836 1.02 -19.95 -28.85
C THR A 836 0.58 -19.81 -27.39
N LYS A 837 -0.68 -19.45 -27.14
CA LYS A 837 -1.28 -19.45 -25.80
C LYS A 837 -2.34 -20.55 -25.68
N THR A 838 -2.53 -21.04 -24.47
CA THR A 838 -3.46 -22.14 -24.19
C THR A 838 -4.49 -21.74 -23.15
N CYS A 839 -5.77 -21.83 -23.53
CA CYS A 839 -6.88 -21.82 -22.59
C CYS A 839 -7.16 -23.26 -22.14
N THR A 840 -7.32 -23.46 -20.84
CA THR A 840 -7.48 -24.81 -20.25
C THR A 840 -8.77 -24.89 -19.46
N ILE A 841 -9.51 -25.98 -19.64
CA ILE A 841 -10.73 -26.26 -18.90
C ILE A 841 -10.65 -27.69 -18.40
N PHE A 842 -10.91 -27.89 -17.11
CA PHE A 842 -10.71 -29.18 -16.47
C PHE A 842 -11.66 -29.38 -15.30
N GLY A 843 -11.83 -30.66 -14.92
CA GLY A 843 -12.64 -31.02 -13.78
C GLY A 843 -14.11 -30.61 -13.94
N HIS A 844 -14.76 -30.30 -12.82
CA HIS A 844 -16.18 -29.95 -12.81
C HIS A 844 -16.44 -28.63 -13.56
N SER A 845 -15.75 -27.55 -13.18
CA SER A 845 -16.10 -26.20 -13.62
C SER A 845 -14.94 -25.20 -13.59
N HIS A 846 -13.70 -25.68 -13.75
CA HIS A 846 -12.51 -24.85 -13.64
C HIS A 846 -12.03 -24.39 -15.01
N TYR A 847 -11.72 -23.09 -15.13
CA TYR A 847 -11.30 -22.43 -16.35
C TYR A 847 -9.99 -21.67 -16.11
N GLN A 848 -9.10 -21.70 -17.09
CA GLN A 848 -7.94 -20.85 -17.20
C GLN A 848 -7.95 -20.20 -18.58
N THR A 849 -7.97 -18.88 -18.62
CA THR A 849 -7.97 -18.09 -19.87
C THR A 849 -6.60 -18.13 -20.56
N PHE A 850 -6.53 -17.61 -21.79
CA PHE A 850 -5.28 -17.49 -22.52
C PHE A 850 -4.23 -16.64 -21.80
N ASP A 851 -4.66 -15.64 -21.02
CA ASP A 851 -3.79 -14.71 -20.30
C ASP A 851 -3.53 -15.14 -18.85
N GLY A 852 -4.05 -16.31 -18.45
CA GLY A 852 -3.73 -16.95 -17.16
C GLY A 852 -4.76 -16.75 -16.05
N LEU A 853 -5.87 -16.03 -16.29
CA LEU A 853 -6.93 -15.86 -15.31
C LEU A 853 -7.58 -17.20 -14.97
N TYR A 854 -7.51 -17.59 -13.69
CA TYR A 854 -8.22 -18.76 -13.19
C TYR A 854 -9.56 -18.37 -12.56
N TYR A 855 -10.62 -19.08 -12.94
CA TYR A 855 -11.92 -18.92 -12.32
C TYR A 855 -12.75 -20.19 -12.38
N LYS A 856 -13.84 -20.20 -11.59
CA LYS A 856 -14.78 -21.31 -11.49
C LYS A 856 -16.15 -20.89 -11.96
N PHE A 857 -16.75 -21.63 -12.88
CA PHE A 857 -18.09 -21.36 -13.39
C PHE A 857 -18.87 -22.67 -13.66
N PRO A 858 -19.79 -23.07 -12.76
CA PRO A 858 -20.52 -24.33 -12.87
C PRO A 858 -21.79 -24.22 -13.74
N GLY A 859 -21.70 -23.59 -14.91
CA GLY A 859 -22.83 -23.49 -15.83
C GLY A 859 -23.18 -24.84 -16.48
N LEU A 860 -24.46 -25.16 -16.62
CA LEU A 860 -24.93 -26.44 -17.20
C LEU A 860 -25.38 -26.33 -18.67
N CYS A 861 -25.25 -25.14 -19.24
CA CYS A 861 -25.66 -24.85 -20.61
C CYS A 861 -24.51 -25.01 -21.60
N GLN A 862 -24.83 -24.79 -22.87
CA GLN A 862 -23.83 -24.61 -23.91
C GLN A 862 -23.31 -23.17 -23.89
N TYR A 863 -21.99 -23.01 -23.81
CA TYR A 863 -21.30 -21.73 -23.74
C TYR A 863 -20.21 -21.63 -24.81
N ILE A 864 -19.97 -20.41 -25.28
CA ILE A 864 -18.87 -20.11 -26.19
C ILE A 864 -17.56 -20.02 -25.38
N LEU A 865 -16.65 -20.97 -25.59
CA LEU A 865 -15.31 -20.94 -24.99
C LEU A 865 -14.44 -19.89 -25.63
N VAL A 866 -14.33 -19.97 -26.94
CA VAL A 866 -13.56 -19.03 -27.74
C VAL A 866 -14.30 -18.79 -29.04
N LYS A 867 -14.23 -17.54 -29.48
CA LYS A 867 -14.76 -17.05 -30.74
C LYS A 867 -13.76 -16.05 -31.29
N ASP A 868 -13.35 -16.28 -32.53
CA ASP A 868 -12.56 -15.33 -33.30
C ASP A 868 -13.42 -14.12 -33.73
N ILE A 869 -12.77 -12.95 -33.81
CA ILE A 869 -13.40 -11.68 -34.19
C ILE A 869 -13.95 -11.71 -35.61
N ASN A 870 -13.27 -12.41 -36.53
CA ASN A 870 -13.70 -12.53 -37.92
C ASN A 870 -14.86 -13.53 -38.10
N ASN A 871 -15.31 -14.16 -37.01
CA ASN A 871 -16.28 -15.26 -37.02
C ASN A 871 -15.84 -16.43 -37.90
N LEU A 872 -14.53 -16.62 -38.09
CA LEU A 872 -13.99 -17.77 -38.84
C LEU A 872 -14.27 -19.07 -38.09
N PHE A 873 -14.20 -19.02 -36.76
CA PHE A 873 -14.43 -20.16 -35.90
C PHE A 873 -14.97 -19.79 -34.53
N ARG A 874 -15.65 -20.76 -33.92
CA ARG A 874 -16.00 -20.74 -32.50
C ARG A 874 -15.97 -22.16 -31.94
N ILE A 875 -15.59 -22.27 -30.69
CA ILE A 875 -15.53 -23.53 -29.95
C ILE A 875 -16.48 -23.40 -28.77
N LEU A 876 -17.37 -24.37 -28.62
CA LEU A 876 -18.40 -24.39 -27.59
C LEU A 876 -18.16 -25.55 -26.65
N THR A 877 -18.54 -25.34 -25.38
CA THR A 877 -18.55 -26.39 -24.36
C THR A 877 -19.95 -26.59 -23.83
N GLN A 878 -20.26 -27.82 -23.43
CA GLN A 878 -21.43 -28.13 -22.63
C GLN A 878 -21.04 -29.10 -21.53
N ASN A 879 -21.29 -28.71 -20.27
CA ASN A 879 -21.09 -29.58 -19.12
C ASN A 879 -22.19 -30.65 -19.09
N ILE A 880 -21.78 -31.92 -18.99
CA ILE A 880 -22.68 -33.08 -18.90
C ILE A 880 -22.66 -33.63 -17.48
N GLN A 881 -23.83 -33.61 -16.84
CA GLN A 881 -24.03 -34.17 -15.51
C GLN A 881 -24.28 -35.67 -15.57
N CYS A 882 -23.75 -36.43 -14.62
CA CYS A 882 -23.89 -37.89 -14.56
C CYS A 882 -24.07 -38.43 -13.14
N GLY A 883 -24.55 -37.61 -12.20
CA GLY A 883 -24.83 -38.00 -10.83
C GLY A 883 -26.06 -37.31 -10.24
N ILE A 884 -26.49 -37.78 -9.07
CA ILE A 884 -27.71 -37.36 -8.37
C ILE A 884 -27.60 -35.94 -7.80
N ASN A 885 -26.37 -35.46 -7.56
CA ASN A 885 -26.04 -34.16 -6.95
C ASN A 885 -25.48 -33.14 -7.95
N GLY A 886 -25.76 -33.31 -9.24
CA GLY A 886 -25.35 -32.36 -10.27
C GLY A 886 -23.88 -32.41 -10.67
N GLN A 887 -23.16 -33.49 -10.32
CA GLN A 887 -21.77 -33.74 -10.71
C GLN A 887 -21.59 -33.76 -12.23
N VAL A 888 -20.67 -32.94 -12.75
CA VAL A 888 -20.18 -32.97 -14.14
C VAL A 888 -19.07 -34.01 -14.27
N CYS A 889 -19.21 -34.99 -15.17
CA CYS A 889 -18.15 -35.96 -15.48
C CYS A 889 -17.67 -35.91 -16.93
N SER A 890 -18.33 -35.12 -17.78
CA SER A 890 -17.89 -34.96 -19.16
C SER A 890 -18.20 -33.56 -19.67
N LYS A 891 -17.43 -33.13 -20.65
CA LYS A 891 -17.68 -31.93 -21.41
C LYS A 891 -17.81 -32.31 -22.88
N ASN A 892 -18.91 -31.91 -23.51
CA ASN A 892 -19.02 -32.00 -24.97
C ASN A 892 -18.35 -30.77 -25.57
N ILE A 893 -17.55 -30.98 -26.61
CA ILE A 893 -16.87 -29.91 -27.34
C ILE A 893 -17.39 -29.89 -28.77
N ILE A 894 -17.91 -28.74 -29.17
CA ILE A 894 -18.46 -28.52 -30.51
C ILE A 894 -17.58 -27.46 -31.17
N ILE A 895 -16.98 -27.81 -32.30
CA ILE A 895 -16.10 -26.92 -33.05
C ILE A 895 -16.81 -26.54 -34.34
N GLU A 896 -17.07 -25.25 -34.53
CA GLU A 896 -17.54 -24.71 -35.79
C GLU A 896 -16.39 -23.97 -36.47
N TYR A 897 -15.95 -24.47 -37.63
CA TYR A 897 -14.80 -23.95 -38.37
C TYR A 897 -15.11 -23.86 -39.86
N ASN A 898 -15.14 -22.64 -40.42
CA ASN A 898 -15.34 -22.40 -41.85
C ASN A 898 -16.56 -23.13 -42.46
N GLY A 899 -17.70 -23.11 -41.74
CA GLY A 899 -18.95 -23.75 -42.17
C GLY A 899 -19.05 -25.26 -41.94
N VAL A 900 -18.03 -25.87 -41.33
CA VAL A 900 -18.02 -27.28 -40.91
C VAL A 900 -18.22 -27.38 -39.39
N THR A 901 -18.91 -28.42 -38.94
CA THR A 901 -19.10 -28.74 -37.52
C THR A 901 -18.40 -30.04 -37.15
N ILE A 902 -17.68 -30.05 -36.03
CA ILE A 902 -17.04 -31.24 -35.46
C ILE A 902 -17.52 -31.41 -34.02
N ASP A 903 -18.17 -32.54 -33.74
CA ASP A 903 -18.69 -32.84 -32.41
C ASP A 903 -17.82 -33.89 -31.71
N LEU A 904 -17.31 -33.49 -30.55
CA LEU A 904 -16.54 -34.32 -29.62
C LEU A 904 -17.42 -34.62 -28.42
N ILE A 905 -17.99 -35.83 -28.39
CA ILE A 905 -18.93 -36.28 -27.37
C ILE A 905 -18.38 -37.55 -26.73
N ARG A 906 -18.36 -37.60 -25.39
CA ARG A 906 -17.80 -38.74 -24.65
C ARG A 906 -18.46 -40.05 -25.07
N GLU A 907 -17.63 -41.07 -25.27
CA GLU A 907 -18.03 -42.44 -25.65
C GLU A 907 -18.85 -42.52 -26.94
N ARG A 908 -18.85 -41.48 -27.78
CA ARG A 908 -19.44 -41.49 -29.12
C ARG A 908 -18.38 -41.32 -30.21
N PRO A 909 -18.62 -41.82 -31.44
CA PRO A 909 -17.80 -41.47 -32.59
C PRO A 909 -17.74 -39.95 -32.78
N ILE A 910 -16.61 -39.45 -33.27
CA ILE A 910 -16.48 -38.05 -33.67
C ILE A 910 -17.41 -37.83 -34.85
N LEU A 911 -18.28 -36.82 -34.78
CA LEU A 911 -19.12 -36.42 -35.92
C LEU A 911 -18.43 -35.29 -36.68
N PHE A 912 -18.35 -35.41 -38.00
CA PHE A 912 -17.90 -34.35 -38.90
C PHE A 912 -19.05 -34.04 -39.86
N ASN A 913 -19.69 -32.87 -39.72
CA ASN A 913 -20.94 -32.54 -40.40
C ASN A 913 -22.00 -33.64 -40.29
N ASP A 914 -22.28 -34.09 -39.05
CA ASP A 914 -23.23 -35.16 -38.74
C ASP A 914 -22.84 -36.56 -39.27
N ILE A 915 -21.64 -36.72 -39.84
CA ILE A 915 -21.13 -38.01 -40.32
C ILE A 915 -20.16 -38.59 -39.29
N GLU A 916 -20.43 -39.81 -38.85
CA GLU A 916 -19.54 -40.55 -37.94
C GLU A 916 -18.19 -40.87 -38.60
N LEU A 917 -17.11 -40.42 -37.96
CA LEU A 917 -15.75 -40.76 -38.34
C LEU A 917 -15.31 -42.07 -37.69
N SER A 918 -14.68 -42.93 -38.49
CA SER A 918 -14.04 -44.17 -38.04
C SER A 918 -12.53 -44.13 -38.31
N ASN A 919 -11.76 -44.96 -37.61
CA ASN A 919 -10.30 -45.15 -37.78
C ASN A 919 -9.37 -43.97 -37.41
N TYR A 920 -9.86 -42.86 -36.85
CA TYR A 920 -9.02 -41.74 -36.41
C TYR A 920 -8.06 -42.10 -35.26
N GLN A 921 -8.33 -43.21 -34.56
CA GLN A 921 -7.46 -43.73 -33.50
C GLN A 921 -6.17 -44.37 -34.03
N ASN A 922 -6.18 -44.79 -35.30
CA ASN A 922 -5.07 -45.54 -35.91
C ASN A 922 -4.26 -44.69 -36.88
N GLN A 923 -4.89 -43.70 -37.53
CA GLN A 923 -4.25 -42.84 -38.51
C GLN A 923 -4.87 -41.43 -38.51
N PRO A 924 -4.07 -40.38 -38.76
CA PRO A 924 -4.62 -39.04 -38.93
C PRO A 924 -5.57 -38.95 -40.12
N ILE A 925 -6.75 -38.39 -39.87
CA ILE A 925 -7.74 -38.09 -40.91
C ILE A 925 -7.62 -36.60 -41.24
N GLN A 926 -7.50 -36.29 -42.52
CA GLN A 926 -7.39 -34.92 -43.02
C GLN A 926 -8.62 -34.54 -43.85
N PHE A 927 -9.28 -33.46 -43.47
CA PHE A 927 -10.33 -32.81 -44.25
C PHE A 927 -9.89 -31.38 -44.60
N GLY A 928 -9.25 -31.22 -45.77
CA GLY A 928 -8.66 -29.94 -46.16
C GLY A 928 -7.57 -29.50 -45.19
N ARG A 929 -7.83 -28.44 -44.42
CA ARG A 929 -6.90 -27.87 -43.41
C ARG A 929 -7.13 -28.43 -41.99
N ILE A 930 -8.12 -29.30 -41.81
CA ILE A 930 -8.47 -29.89 -40.52
C ILE A 930 -7.81 -31.27 -40.43
N TYR A 931 -7.04 -31.49 -39.37
CA TYR A 931 -6.44 -32.79 -39.03
C TYR A 931 -7.06 -33.31 -37.74
N ILE A 932 -7.54 -34.55 -37.78
CA ILE A 932 -8.18 -35.25 -36.67
C ILE A 932 -7.42 -36.53 -36.40
N TYR A 933 -6.82 -36.67 -35.22
CA TYR A 933 -6.05 -37.85 -34.85
C TYR A 933 -6.02 -38.08 -33.35
N GLN A 934 -5.79 -39.32 -32.94
CA GLN A 934 -5.58 -39.68 -31.54
C GLN A 934 -4.10 -39.63 -31.19
N LEU A 935 -3.75 -38.95 -30.10
CA LEU A 935 -2.41 -38.93 -29.51
C LEU A 935 -2.48 -39.38 -28.04
N GLY A 936 -2.10 -40.63 -27.79
CA GLY A 936 -2.30 -41.25 -26.48
C GLY A 936 -3.79 -41.28 -26.10
N ILE A 937 -4.15 -40.69 -24.97
CA ILE A 937 -5.55 -40.57 -24.52
C ILE A 937 -6.28 -39.36 -25.11
N TYR A 938 -5.57 -38.49 -25.82
CA TYR A 938 -6.15 -37.25 -26.32
C TYR A 938 -6.59 -37.38 -27.77
N THR A 939 -7.79 -36.88 -28.05
CA THR A 939 -8.23 -36.53 -29.41
C THR A 939 -7.68 -35.15 -29.74
N ILE A 940 -6.96 -35.04 -30.85
CA ILE A 940 -6.39 -33.79 -31.35
C ILE A 940 -7.14 -33.34 -32.61
N ILE A 941 -7.67 -32.12 -32.57
CA ILE A 941 -8.17 -31.39 -33.73
C ILE A 941 -7.20 -30.25 -34.01
N LYS A 942 -6.47 -30.34 -35.11
CA LYS A 942 -5.48 -29.33 -35.50
C LYS A 942 -5.92 -28.64 -36.79
N THR A 943 -5.93 -27.31 -36.77
CA THR A 943 -6.12 -26.44 -37.93
C THR A 943 -4.91 -25.52 -38.09
N ASP A 944 -4.98 -24.60 -39.05
CA ASP A 944 -3.98 -23.52 -39.19
C ASP A 944 -4.13 -22.48 -38.05
N ASP A 945 -5.33 -22.35 -37.48
CA ASP A 945 -5.70 -21.26 -36.57
C ASP A 945 -5.67 -21.69 -35.09
N PHE A 946 -5.97 -22.97 -34.80
CA PHE A 946 -6.03 -23.48 -33.43
C PHE A 946 -5.73 -24.98 -33.35
N ILE A 947 -5.43 -25.43 -32.13
CA ILE A 947 -5.35 -26.84 -31.76
C ILE A 947 -6.26 -27.09 -30.56
N VAL A 948 -7.21 -28.00 -30.70
CA VAL A 948 -8.01 -28.53 -29.59
C VAL A 948 -7.47 -29.90 -29.21
N LYS A 949 -7.20 -30.07 -27.92
CA LYS A 949 -6.79 -31.34 -27.31
C LYS A 949 -7.78 -31.69 -26.23
N TRP A 950 -8.47 -32.81 -26.39
CA TRP A 950 -9.52 -33.27 -25.49
C TRP A 950 -9.25 -34.69 -25.02
N ASP A 951 -9.41 -34.97 -23.72
CA ASP A 951 -9.11 -36.28 -23.13
C ASP A 951 -10.27 -37.29 -23.20
N GLY A 952 -11.37 -36.94 -23.87
CA GLY A 952 -12.58 -37.75 -23.90
C GLY A 952 -13.49 -37.57 -22.67
N GLN A 953 -13.08 -36.75 -21.69
CA GLN A 953 -13.76 -36.53 -20.42
C GLN A 953 -13.94 -35.02 -20.15
N THR A 954 -13.22 -34.45 -19.17
CA THR A 954 -13.40 -33.07 -18.71
C THR A 954 -12.24 -32.15 -19.05
N TYR A 955 -11.11 -32.67 -19.53
CA TYR A 955 -9.91 -31.89 -19.80
C TYR A 955 -9.84 -31.46 -21.26
N VAL A 956 -9.75 -30.14 -21.47
CA VAL A 956 -9.68 -29.51 -22.79
C VAL A 956 -8.61 -28.43 -22.78
N ASP A 957 -7.63 -28.55 -23.67
CA ASP A 957 -6.72 -27.47 -24.03
C ASP A 957 -7.13 -26.90 -25.38
N ILE A 958 -7.25 -25.58 -25.46
CA ILE A 958 -7.39 -24.84 -26.73
C ILE A 958 -6.15 -24.00 -26.89
N THR A 959 -5.36 -24.27 -27.92
CA THR A 959 -4.12 -23.56 -28.20
C THR A 959 -4.27 -22.71 -29.46
N ILE A 960 -3.93 -21.43 -29.36
CA ILE A 960 -4.04 -20.42 -30.44
C ILE A 960 -2.72 -19.66 -30.57
N GLN A 961 -2.52 -18.92 -31.67
CA GLN A 961 -1.38 -18.02 -31.81
C GLN A 961 -1.52 -16.81 -30.87
N SER A 962 -0.42 -16.30 -30.29
CA SER A 962 -0.48 -15.21 -29.30
C SER A 962 -0.93 -13.86 -29.87
N ASN A 963 -0.90 -13.68 -31.19
CA ASN A 963 -1.31 -12.42 -31.85
C ASN A 963 -2.76 -12.45 -32.36
N THR A 964 -3.53 -13.50 -32.09
CA THR A 964 -4.91 -13.61 -32.56
C THR A 964 -5.86 -13.17 -31.45
N GLU A 965 -6.53 -12.05 -31.66
CA GLU A 965 -7.51 -11.51 -30.70
C GLU A 965 -8.73 -12.44 -30.62
N MET A 966 -9.17 -12.72 -29.40
CA MET A 966 -10.24 -13.68 -29.12
C MET A 966 -11.33 -13.06 -28.26
N SER A 967 -12.42 -13.80 -28.10
CA SER A 967 -13.48 -13.49 -27.14
C SER A 967 -14.17 -14.78 -26.67
N GLY A 968 -14.77 -14.76 -25.48
CA GLY A 968 -15.44 -15.92 -24.91
C GLY A 968 -15.01 -16.17 -23.47
N LEU A 969 -15.38 -17.34 -22.94
CA LEU A 969 -14.96 -17.77 -21.59
C LEU A 969 -13.43 -17.90 -21.44
N CYS A 970 -12.69 -18.08 -22.53
CA CYS A 970 -11.22 -18.16 -22.53
C CYS A 970 -10.52 -16.79 -22.52
N GLY A 971 -11.27 -15.70 -22.35
CA GLY A 971 -10.70 -14.35 -22.34
C GLY A 971 -10.43 -13.80 -23.74
N ASN A 972 -9.60 -12.77 -23.81
CA ASN A 972 -9.39 -12.01 -25.05
C ASN A 972 -7.98 -12.14 -25.66
N ASN A 973 -7.05 -12.81 -24.98
CA ASN A 973 -5.71 -13.16 -25.47
C ASN A 973 -4.81 -11.94 -25.73
N ASN A 974 -4.77 -10.99 -24.79
CA ASN A 974 -3.99 -9.73 -24.91
C ASN A 974 -2.85 -9.58 -23.90
N ASP A 975 -2.46 -10.65 -23.21
CA ASP A 975 -1.48 -10.66 -22.11
C ASP A 975 -1.94 -9.90 -20.85
N ASN A 976 -3.24 -9.64 -20.70
CA ASN A 976 -3.81 -8.95 -19.55
C ASN A 976 -5.00 -9.72 -18.95
N PHE A 977 -4.72 -10.53 -17.93
CA PHE A 977 -5.76 -11.31 -17.26
C PHE A 977 -6.84 -10.45 -16.56
N ASP A 978 -6.58 -9.18 -16.24
CA ASP A 978 -7.54 -8.31 -15.54
C ASP A 978 -8.75 -7.90 -16.41
N ASP A 979 -8.64 -8.01 -17.74
CA ASP A 979 -9.71 -7.65 -18.67
C ASP A 979 -10.33 -8.84 -19.41
N ASP A 980 -10.03 -10.06 -18.96
CA ASP A 980 -10.58 -11.29 -19.52
C ASP A 980 -12.07 -11.49 -19.22
N PHE A 981 -12.59 -10.85 -18.16
CA PHE A 981 -14.03 -10.87 -17.86
C PHE A 981 -14.81 -9.88 -18.72
N LYS A 982 -14.80 -10.09 -20.04
CA LYS A 982 -15.66 -9.37 -20.98
C LYS A 982 -16.92 -10.17 -21.27
N SER A 983 -18.09 -9.55 -21.19
CA SER A 983 -19.34 -10.15 -21.65
C SER A 983 -19.39 -10.20 -23.18
N SER A 984 -20.36 -10.93 -23.74
CA SER A 984 -20.55 -11.10 -25.19
C SER A 984 -20.79 -9.81 -25.98
N ASN A 985 -21.16 -8.72 -25.29
CA ASN A 985 -21.27 -7.36 -25.87
C ASN A 985 -20.01 -6.50 -25.67
N GLY A 986 -18.92 -7.06 -25.14
CA GLY A 986 -17.63 -6.38 -24.92
C GLY A 986 -17.52 -5.58 -23.62
N ALA A 987 -18.54 -5.57 -22.75
CA ALA A 987 -18.47 -4.86 -21.47
C ALA A 987 -17.67 -5.66 -20.42
N SER A 988 -16.78 -5.00 -19.69
CA SER A 988 -16.09 -5.61 -18.54
C SER A 988 -17.08 -5.90 -17.42
N GLN A 989 -17.01 -7.11 -16.88
CA GLN A 989 -17.84 -7.61 -15.79
C GLN A 989 -16.99 -7.81 -14.54
N ILE A 990 -17.53 -7.47 -13.39
CA ILE A 990 -16.87 -7.70 -12.09
C ILE A 990 -17.19 -9.11 -11.55
N ASN A 991 -18.26 -9.72 -12.08
CA ASN A 991 -18.79 -11.00 -11.63
C ASN A 991 -18.65 -12.07 -12.71
N VAL A 992 -18.07 -13.21 -12.34
CA VAL A 992 -17.89 -14.40 -13.19
C VAL A 992 -19.21 -14.88 -13.77
N PHE A 993 -20.29 -14.87 -12.98
CA PHE A 993 -21.60 -15.37 -13.42
C PHE A 993 -22.20 -14.48 -14.51
N ASP A 994 -22.15 -13.16 -14.35
CA ASP A 994 -22.68 -12.21 -15.32
C ASP A 994 -21.90 -12.28 -16.65
N MET A 995 -20.57 -12.40 -16.56
CA MET A 995 -19.71 -12.65 -17.71
C MET A 995 -20.09 -13.95 -18.42
N ALA A 996 -20.08 -15.06 -17.71
CA ALA A 996 -20.23 -16.36 -18.33
C ALA A 996 -21.65 -16.61 -18.86
N GLN A 997 -22.66 -16.08 -18.19
CA GLN A 997 -24.05 -16.13 -18.65
C GLN A 997 -24.24 -15.36 -19.97
N SER A 998 -23.52 -14.27 -20.18
CA SER A 998 -23.59 -13.53 -21.45
C SER A 998 -23.09 -14.34 -22.66
N TRP A 999 -22.26 -15.37 -22.44
CA TRP A 999 -21.67 -16.23 -23.47
C TRP A 999 -22.48 -17.51 -23.75
N GLN A 1000 -23.69 -17.61 -23.22
CA GLN A 1000 -24.60 -18.73 -23.41
C GLN A 1000 -25.25 -18.71 -24.80
N THR A 1001 -25.37 -19.87 -25.46
CA THR A 1001 -25.97 -19.94 -26.82
C THR A 1001 -27.43 -20.35 -26.85
N SER A 1002 -27.92 -21.08 -25.85
CA SER A 1002 -29.31 -21.57 -25.81
C SER A 1002 -30.21 -20.65 -25.00
N VAL A 1003 -31.27 -20.11 -25.61
CA VAL A 1003 -32.28 -19.26 -24.95
C VAL A 1003 -33.13 -20.05 -23.93
N GLN A 1004 -33.10 -21.39 -23.98
CA GLN A 1004 -33.94 -22.26 -23.14
C GLN A 1004 -33.34 -22.59 -21.76
N CYS A 1005 -32.14 -22.10 -21.40
CA CYS A 1005 -31.71 -22.25 -20.01
C CYS A 1005 -32.29 -21.13 -19.14
N THR A 1006 -33.14 -21.52 -18.20
CA THR A 1006 -33.66 -20.64 -17.16
C THR A 1006 -32.62 -20.41 -16.06
N SER A 1007 -32.62 -19.21 -15.47
CA SER A 1007 -31.76 -18.83 -14.33
C SER A 1007 -31.93 -19.76 -13.12
N GLU A 1008 -33.08 -20.42 -12.97
CA GLU A 1008 -33.35 -21.41 -11.93
C GLU A 1008 -32.45 -22.66 -12.00
N LYS A 1009 -31.97 -23.05 -13.19
CA LYS A 1009 -31.01 -24.18 -13.33
C LYS A 1009 -29.58 -23.82 -12.92
N ASN A 1010 -29.25 -22.54 -12.85
CA ASN A 1010 -27.91 -22.04 -12.48
C ASN A 1010 -27.83 -21.61 -10.99
N GLN A 1011 -28.95 -21.69 -10.25
CA GLN A 1011 -29.08 -21.15 -8.89
C GLN A 1011 -28.69 -22.12 -7.75
N SER A 1012 -28.37 -23.39 -8.03
CA SER A 1012 -28.19 -24.41 -6.97
C SER A 1012 -26.75 -24.87 -6.69
N LEU A 1013 -25.73 -24.01 -6.81
CA LEU A 1013 -24.33 -24.41 -6.53
C LEU A 1013 -23.54 -23.38 -5.70
N ASN A 1014 -24.22 -22.65 -4.79
CA ASN A 1014 -23.59 -21.74 -3.83
C ASN A 1014 -23.23 -22.38 -2.48
N ASN A 1015 -23.37 -23.70 -2.35
CA ASN A 1015 -22.94 -24.42 -1.16
C ASN A 1015 -21.51 -24.93 -1.37
N ASP A 1016 -20.63 -24.67 -0.41
CA ASP A 1016 -19.31 -25.30 -0.38
C ASP A 1016 -19.51 -26.82 -0.24
N PRO A 1017 -19.07 -27.63 -1.22
CA PRO A 1017 -19.23 -29.09 -1.20
C PRO A 1017 -18.43 -29.73 -0.07
N CYS A 1018 -17.40 -29.03 0.41
CA CYS A 1018 -16.61 -29.41 1.57
C CYS A 1018 -17.05 -28.67 2.86
N GLY A 1019 -18.27 -28.11 2.89
CA GLY A 1019 -18.79 -27.29 4.00
C GLY A 1019 -18.96 -28.03 5.34
N ASP A 1020 -19.44 -27.33 6.36
CA ASP A 1020 -19.36 -27.80 7.76
C ASP A 1020 -20.47 -28.80 8.20
N SER A 1021 -21.24 -29.34 7.25
CA SER A 1021 -22.23 -30.38 7.61
C SER A 1021 -21.51 -31.69 7.99
N LEU A 1022 -22.11 -32.49 8.88
CA LEU A 1022 -21.51 -33.76 9.34
C LEU A 1022 -21.21 -34.73 8.17
N ALA A 1023 -22.01 -34.69 7.09
CA ALA A 1023 -21.79 -35.48 5.88
C ALA A 1023 -20.63 -34.93 5.03
N HIS A 1024 -20.52 -33.61 4.89
CA HIS A 1024 -19.42 -32.95 4.15
C HIS A 1024 -18.07 -33.02 4.89
N ALA A 1025 -18.07 -33.02 6.23
CA ALA A 1025 -16.86 -33.13 7.05
C ALA A 1025 -16.12 -34.47 6.82
N GLN A 1026 -16.84 -35.59 6.70
CA GLN A 1026 -16.24 -36.89 6.39
C GLN A 1026 -15.66 -36.92 4.97
N ARG A 1027 -16.37 -36.32 4.01
CA ARG A 1027 -15.94 -36.25 2.61
C ARG A 1027 -14.69 -35.37 2.44
N ARG A 1028 -14.60 -34.28 3.20
CA ARG A 1028 -13.44 -33.37 3.20
C ARG A 1028 -12.14 -34.07 3.60
N ILE A 1029 -12.18 -34.95 4.61
CA ILE A 1029 -11.01 -35.72 5.05
C ILE A 1029 -10.54 -36.66 3.93
N TRP A 1030 -11.47 -37.36 3.29
CA TRP A 1030 -11.15 -38.22 2.14
C TRP A 1030 -10.57 -37.42 0.96
N ALA A 1031 -11.17 -36.26 0.65
CA ALA A 1031 -10.72 -35.36 -0.41
C ALA A 1031 -9.30 -34.85 -0.15
N GLN A 1032 -9.01 -34.38 1.07
CA GLN A 1032 -7.67 -33.94 1.48
C GLN A 1032 -6.63 -35.03 1.25
N HIS A 1033 -6.87 -36.23 1.78
CA HIS A 1033 -5.94 -37.35 1.63
C HIS A 1033 -5.66 -37.70 0.14
N LYS A 1034 -6.63 -37.54 -0.75
CA LYS A 1034 -6.44 -37.79 -2.19
C LYS A 1034 -5.72 -36.65 -2.90
N CYS A 1035 -5.97 -35.40 -2.50
CA CYS A 1035 -5.41 -34.20 -3.12
C CYS A 1035 -4.03 -33.79 -2.60
N ASP A 1036 -3.62 -34.27 -1.42
CA ASP A 1036 -2.32 -34.01 -0.79
C ASP A 1036 -1.11 -34.36 -1.68
N LEU A 1037 -1.30 -35.23 -2.67
CA LEU A 1037 -0.31 -35.53 -3.70
C LEU A 1037 0.17 -34.30 -4.48
N ILE A 1038 -0.67 -33.27 -4.60
CA ILE A 1038 -0.33 -32.02 -5.28
C ILE A 1038 0.53 -31.11 -4.38
N LYS A 1039 0.51 -31.27 -3.05
CA LYS A 1039 1.06 -30.30 -2.09
C LYS A 1039 2.20 -30.81 -1.21
N ILE A 1040 2.29 -32.12 -0.94
CA ILE A 1040 3.27 -32.68 -0.01
C ILE A 1040 4.61 -32.98 -0.70
N LYS A 1041 5.68 -32.29 -0.29
CA LYS A 1041 7.08 -32.66 -0.59
C LYS A 1041 7.55 -33.72 0.40
N SER A 1042 7.35 -35.00 0.09
CA SER A 1042 7.81 -36.07 0.97
C SER A 1042 8.41 -37.22 0.18
N SER A 1043 9.71 -37.41 0.37
CA SER A 1043 10.48 -38.58 -0.07
C SER A 1043 10.08 -39.86 0.69
N ILE A 1044 9.42 -39.74 1.86
CA ILE A 1044 8.95 -40.88 2.67
C ILE A 1044 7.72 -41.55 2.02
N PHE A 1045 6.95 -40.83 1.20
CA PHE A 1045 5.72 -41.33 0.55
C PHE A 1045 5.85 -41.62 -0.96
N ASN A 1046 7.06 -41.54 -1.54
CA ASN A 1046 7.27 -41.69 -2.99
C ASN A 1046 6.28 -40.85 -3.83
N ASN A 1047 6.12 -39.55 -3.50
CA ASN A 1047 5.21 -38.69 -4.24
C ASN A 1047 5.74 -38.45 -5.67
N PRO A 1048 5.05 -38.91 -6.74
CA PRO A 1048 5.53 -38.74 -8.12
C PRO A 1048 5.61 -37.28 -8.57
N PHE A 1049 4.93 -36.37 -7.85
CA PHE A 1049 4.89 -34.95 -8.17
C PHE A 1049 5.94 -34.14 -7.40
N GLU A 1050 6.83 -34.75 -6.62
CA GLU A 1050 7.83 -34.01 -5.82
C GLU A 1050 8.64 -33.00 -6.65
N ILE A 1051 9.13 -33.41 -7.83
CA ILE A 1051 9.86 -32.54 -8.76
C ILE A 1051 8.99 -31.39 -9.27
N CYS A 1052 7.69 -31.63 -9.46
CA CYS A 1052 6.72 -30.61 -9.84
C CYS A 1052 6.56 -29.58 -8.73
N ILE A 1053 6.38 -30.03 -7.49
CA ILE A 1053 6.20 -29.16 -6.31
C ILE A 1053 7.50 -28.37 -6.02
N GLU A 1054 8.67 -28.88 -6.41
CA GLU A 1054 9.94 -28.15 -6.33
C GLU A 1054 10.08 -27.06 -7.41
N LYS A 1055 9.66 -27.35 -8.64
CA LYS A 1055 9.91 -26.49 -9.81
C LYS A 1055 8.78 -25.52 -10.15
N MET A 1056 7.55 -25.84 -9.78
CA MET A 1056 6.38 -25.01 -10.04
C MET A 1056 6.21 -23.93 -8.97
N GLU A 1057 5.61 -22.82 -9.36
CA GLU A 1057 5.28 -21.75 -8.43
C GLU A 1057 4.20 -22.18 -7.42
N THR A 1058 4.32 -21.69 -6.18
CA THR A 1058 3.42 -22.05 -5.08
C THR A 1058 1.96 -21.74 -5.38
N HIS A 1059 1.68 -20.63 -6.07
CA HIS A 1059 0.31 -20.21 -6.40
C HIS A 1059 -0.36 -21.19 -7.38
N LEU A 1060 0.40 -21.75 -8.32
CA LEU A 1060 -0.07 -22.72 -9.31
C LEU A 1060 -0.39 -24.06 -8.63
N ILE A 1061 0.44 -24.47 -7.68
CA ILE A 1061 0.21 -25.67 -6.85
C ILE A 1061 -1.09 -25.51 -6.03
N GLU A 1062 -1.28 -24.36 -5.38
CA GLU A 1062 -2.47 -24.11 -4.57
C GLU A 1062 -3.75 -24.12 -5.42
N LYS A 1063 -3.72 -23.55 -6.63
CA LYS A 1063 -4.83 -23.58 -7.59
C LYS A 1063 -5.32 -25.01 -7.88
N TYR A 1064 -4.41 -25.91 -8.29
CA TYR A 1064 -4.80 -27.30 -8.60
C TYR A 1064 -5.19 -28.09 -7.35
N TYR A 1065 -4.58 -27.81 -6.19
CA TYR A 1065 -4.96 -28.43 -4.93
C TYR A 1065 -6.40 -28.05 -4.53
N GLN A 1066 -6.77 -26.77 -4.63
CA GLN A 1066 -8.13 -26.31 -4.33
C GLN A 1066 -9.16 -26.84 -5.34
N ALA A 1067 -8.81 -26.89 -6.63
CA ALA A 1067 -9.65 -27.53 -7.66
C ALA A 1067 -9.90 -29.02 -7.33
N CYS A 1068 -8.85 -29.73 -6.90
CA CYS A 1068 -8.94 -31.13 -6.51
C CYS A 1068 -9.86 -31.32 -5.31
N LEU A 1069 -9.72 -30.52 -4.25
CA LEU A 1069 -10.58 -30.59 -3.07
C LEU A 1069 -12.05 -30.36 -3.44
N TYR A 1070 -12.31 -29.32 -4.23
CA TYR A 1070 -13.66 -28.96 -4.64
C TYR A 1070 -14.35 -30.07 -5.46
N ASP A 1071 -13.63 -30.66 -6.41
CA ASP A 1071 -14.16 -31.75 -7.26
C ASP A 1071 -14.32 -33.06 -6.47
N ALA A 1072 -13.36 -33.36 -5.58
CA ALA A 1072 -13.39 -34.53 -4.73
C ALA A 1072 -14.58 -34.51 -3.73
N CYS A 1073 -14.90 -33.34 -3.18
CA CYS A 1073 -16.03 -33.16 -2.27
C CYS A 1073 -17.41 -33.18 -2.96
N HIS A 1074 -17.47 -32.97 -4.27
CA HIS A 1074 -18.72 -33.03 -5.04
C HIS A 1074 -19.14 -34.43 -5.48
N ALA A 1075 -18.18 -35.35 -5.59
CA ALA A 1075 -18.46 -36.71 -6.00
C ALA A 1075 -19.02 -37.48 -4.79
N ASP A 1076 -20.28 -37.92 -4.83
CA ASP A 1076 -20.87 -38.60 -3.66
C ASP A 1076 -21.13 -40.09 -3.88
N HIS A 1077 -21.13 -40.62 -5.12
CA HIS A 1077 -21.41 -42.04 -5.40
C HIS A 1077 -20.63 -42.55 -6.63
N GLY A 1078 -19.99 -43.73 -6.52
CA GLY A 1078 -19.62 -44.59 -7.65
C GLY A 1078 -18.86 -43.92 -8.81
N GLY A 1079 -17.75 -43.24 -8.53
CA GLY A 1079 -16.99 -42.45 -9.51
C GLY A 1079 -15.97 -41.49 -8.89
N ASP A 1080 -15.86 -41.49 -7.56
CA ASP A 1080 -15.00 -40.61 -6.76
C ASP A 1080 -13.55 -40.52 -7.23
N CYS A 1081 -12.97 -41.63 -7.66
CA CYS A 1081 -11.62 -41.63 -8.23
C CYS A 1081 -11.56 -40.80 -9.53
N GLU A 1082 -12.57 -40.86 -10.41
CA GLU A 1082 -12.58 -40.17 -11.70
C GLU A 1082 -12.46 -38.64 -11.52
N SER A 1083 -13.23 -38.07 -10.58
CA SER A 1083 -13.19 -36.63 -10.26
C SER A 1083 -11.78 -36.15 -9.87
N VAL A 1084 -11.13 -36.85 -8.95
CA VAL A 1084 -9.74 -36.58 -8.53
C VAL A 1084 -8.76 -36.79 -9.69
N CYS A 1085 -8.94 -37.85 -10.47
CA CYS A 1085 -8.00 -38.21 -11.55
C CYS A 1085 -7.97 -37.20 -12.69
N THR A 1086 -9.10 -36.52 -12.97
CA THR A 1086 -9.13 -35.46 -13.99
C THR A 1086 -8.27 -34.27 -13.57
N VAL A 1087 -8.38 -33.82 -12.32
CA VAL A 1087 -7.55 -32.72 -11.79
C VAL A 1087 -6.08 -33.12 -11.66
N LEU A 1088 -5.78 -34.35 -11.19
CA LEU A 1088 -4.41 -34.86 -11.15
C LEU A 1088 -3.79 -34.97 -12.55
N SER A 1089 -4.59 -35.29 -13.58
CA SER A 1089 -4.12 -35.31 -14.96
C SER A 1089 -3.80 -33.91 -15.48
N ALA A 1090 -4.63 -32.93 -15.14
CA ALA A 1090 -4.39 -31.53 -15.49
C ALA A 1090 -3.11 -31.01 -14.82
N PHE A 1091 -2.93 -31.29 -13.52
CA PHE A 1091 -1.72 -30.95 -12.80
C PHE A 1091 -0.48 -31.65 -13.36
N ALA A 1092 -0.58 -32.93 -13.72
CA ALA A 1092 0.49 -33.68 -14.34
C ALA A 1092 0.89 -33.10 -15.71
N ALA A 1093 -0.09 -32.72 -16.53
CA ALA A 1093 0.14 -32.10 -17.83
C ALA A 1093 0.82 -30.73 -17.69
N GLU A 1094 0.36 -29.92 -16.75
CA GLU A 1094 0.95 -28.61 -16.45
C GLU A 1094 2.37 -28.74 -15.90
N CYS A 1095 2.60 -29.66 -14.96
CA CYS A 1095 3.95 -29.95 -14.48
C CYS A 1095 4.87 -30.36 -15.63
N GLN A 1096 4.42 -31.29 -16.49
CA GLN A 1096 5.19 -31.77 -17.62
C GLN A 1096 5.54 -30.65 -18.61
N SER A 1097 4.64 -29.66 -18.77
CA SER A 1097 4.86 -28.47 -19.57
C SER A 1097 5.96 -27.57 -18.99
N ILE A 1098 6.10 -27.54 -17.66
CA ILE A 1098 7.09 -26.70 -16.94
C ILE A 1098 8.44 -27.40 -16.83
N ILE A 1099 8.49 -28.66 -16.36
CA ILE A 1099 9.75 -29.35 -16.09
C ILE A 1099 10.45 -29.86 -17.35
N LYS A 1100 9.72 -29.97 -18.47
CA LYS A 1100 10.20 -30.47 -19.78
C LYS A 1100 10.90 -31.85 -19.76
N THR A 1101 10.82 -32.58 -18.64
CA THR A 1101 11.35 -33.93 -18.45
C THR A 1101 10.22 -34.89 -18.05
N PRO A 1102 10.25 -36.17 -18.42
CA PRO A 1102 9.24 -37.14 -18.02
C PRO A 1102 8.97 -37.14 -16.51
N ILE A 1103 7.71 -36.89 -16.11
CA ILE A 1103 7.29 -37.11 -14.73
C ILE A 1103 7.35 -38.60 -14.37
N ILE A 1104 7.64 -38.88 -13.09
CA ILE A 1104 7.59 -40.24 -12.55
C ILE A 1104 6.16 -40.79 -12.74
N LYS A 1105 6.05 -42.10 -12.97
CA LYS A 1105 4.78 -42.79 -13.17
C LYS A 1105 3.81 -42.51 -12.01
N TRP A 1106 2.89 -41.58 -12.24
CA TRP A 1106 1.94 -41.14 -11.22
C TRP A 1106 0.65 -41.96 -11.22
N ARG A 1107 0.28 -42.60 -12.33
CA ARG A 1107 -0.84 -43.57 -12.36
C ARG A 1107 -0.37 -44.97 -11.96
N THR A 1108 -1.08 -45.57 -11.00
CA THR A 1108 -0.83 -46.92 -10.47
C THR A 1108 -2.16 -47.68 -10.35
N SER A 1109 -2.12 -48.98 -10.02
CA SER A 1109 -3.33 -49.81 -9.89
C SER A 1109 -4.30 -49.30 -8.81
N ASP A 1110 -3.78 -48.64 -7.78
CA ASP A 1110 -4.49 -48.07 -6.63
C ASP A 1110 -4.74 -46.55 -6.74
N ARG A 1111 -4.11 -45.88 -7.70
CA ARG A 1111 -4.25 -44.44 -7.95
C ARG A 1111 -4.43 -44.15 -9.43
N CYS A 1112 -5.65 -43.77 -9.80
CA CYS A 1112 -6.00 -43.39 -11.16
C CYS A 1112 -5.57 -44.43 -12.22
N PRO A 1113 -5.96 -45.72 -12.04
CA PRO A 1113 -5.51 -46.79 -12.91
C PRO A 1113 -5.90 -46.51 -14.36
N MET A 1114 -5.02 -46.92 -15.27
CA MET A 1114 -5.24 -46.82 -16.71
C MET A 1114 -4.92 -48.16 -17.34
N GLN A 1115 -5.90 -48.69 -18.08
CA GLN A 1115 -5.76 -49.91 -18.85
C GLN A 1115 -5.58 -49.53 -20.32
N CYS A 1116 -4.57 -50.12 -20.97
CA CYS A 1116 -4.30 -49.90 -22.38
C CYS A 1116 -4.62 -51.19 -23.14
N ASP A 1117 -5.41 -51.07 -24.20
CA ASP A 1117 -5.79 -52.21 -25.03
C ASP A 1117 -4.72 -52.55 -26.07
N SER A 1118 -4.88 -53.70 -26.74
CA SER A 1118 -4.05 -54.13 -27.88
C SER A 1118 -2.55 -54.22 -27.57
N GLY A 1119 -2.20 -54.67 -26.36
CA GLY A 1119 -0.81 -54.86 -25.93
C GLY A 1119 -0.02 -53.58 -25.67
N LYS A 1120 -0.67 -52.41 -25.70
CA LYS A 1120 -0.05 -51.13 -25.35
C LYS A 1120 0.20 -51.04 -23.84
N VAL A 1121 1.19 -50.24 -23.44
CA VAL A 1121 1.51 -49.98 -22.02
C VAL A 1121 1.40 -48.50 -21.71
N TYR A 1122 0.89 -48.16 -20.52
CA TYR A 1122 0.82 -46.77 -20.08
C TYR A 1122 2.21 -46.20 -19.80
N MET A 1123 2.50 -45.06 -20.42
CA MET A 1123 3.64 -44.20 -20.11
C MET A 1123 3.12 -42.79 -19.77
N PRO A 1124 3.67 -42.11 -18.74
CA PRO A 1124 3.29 -40.73 -18.40
C PRO A 1124 3.54 -39.75 -19.55
N CYS A 1125 4.57 -40.01 -20.35
CA CYS A 1125 4.81 -39.38 -21.64
C CYS A 1125 5.21 -40.47 -22.65
N GLY A 1126 4.47 -40.58 -23.75
CA GLY A 1126 4.78 -41.51 -24.83
C GLY A 1126 5.65 -40.85 -25.92
N PRO A 1127 6.32 -41.63 -26.77
CA PRO A 1127 6.89 -41.11 -28.02
C PRO A 1127 5.76 -40.54 -28.89
N VAL A 1128 5.98 -39.33 -29.41
CA VAL A 1128 5.07 -38.63 -30.33
C VAL A 1128 5.35 -39.06 -31.77
#